data_AF-A0A161VQU2-F1
#
_entry.id   AF-A0A161VQU2-F1
#
_cell.length_a   1.000
_cell.length_b   1.000
_cell.length_c   1.000
_cell.angle_alpha   90.00
_cell.angle_beta   90.00
_cell.angle_gamma   90.00
#
_symmetry.space_group_name_H-M   'P 1'
#
loop_
_entity.id
_entity.type
_entity.pdbx_description
1 polymer ?
#
loop_
_entity_poly.entity_id
_entity_poly.type
_entity_poly.pdbx_seq_one_letter_code
_entity_poly.pdbx_strand_id
1 'polypeptide(L)'
;LSPSLRTVLKRHDRLVISLAWLQETPFEHCPPSRRSMSFYFFNKMAERRPSYLIVGAGVFGVSTAYHLIKKYPDASVTLVDKDAFDADERVAASWDWNKVVRADYDDFTYCQLALEAQDIFKSDPLWKPFFHQTGVYWICRSDYAQNVIDHHKKLGRKDDIIALPISEARKLYNGLFEDADYTGAKEVLVNRASGWAAAGDCLRAVTREALRLGVQYVTAETASLEFDQRGNCTGIKTTTGETFMADHTILSTGAYTPKLLELSAAKSGLANLRAGDRILAAGITTGMAELDEEEYKKYADMPVGFQGYTGHGKPFIGSIPPTKDRELKWWGAKIFSNTKEILPGRHVSAPPPAKDYSQWKVSRQLKEDIVEQRNLWYGSKSANWKMTKHRICWDAFTTSSDFIISPHSAAKGLYIATCGSFHGFKFFPVLGKYVIQMLEDSLSPELKTRWAWDRERPDHLQNPEYPNSELSDLEKKDPVSRREAGVLELRPALPVMFLSRGEAIAEREIKKLDLLLSGGGLPNHPARQGQAQQQAPYEEVTDTSEKSYSVTPPSRSNRPNYPTDHSNNASVVFDPDDMATGISLYFKYCHRQPIWCFERDEVGDYDSLPEELASSILALTSRFSEKRDHMQLYSSNAKTLIMLRIANGTVDITTIESLCLLSYASFIDGNVHLGQFHLGLSLQLCRSAMLDMESVYAVDDPTTDRKKRLFWSLQLLEQSYGRQDGLLSFPNDVRRPTLPASGNQMEQDSSKAPPLPRDELGTSTPSEPGIWNTSVCLGWVWSQVRKYVSDCAHNILKEPWRHDSTYAKVLSDFMETENRIPMCHRYDSVKFYERKMEELKMNRDYWAPWLKEQFTYHAIPTVLNHPFLYIVGAQHNPNLGIPNTFWRRSSEQALLHATWIVRMIDMVVDKQVPLVDPFFGHVAAIAATVHLYYCCAAAARLKHKSNTDFAKCRRFLKSFIPCSAACGALDRNLDRMTRIAAGSENMDVEDWMPSKIYLSVPLMWEILQFNSTADSQEIPSAGLLDASLTPAVPPVDTSDSSTLEIIVATSPEITINIADGGQEAPTSSYKRPPISSGQGNSATTSSSSRGAVFDPPTVEQVDSLTFNTTPWLYADPSQLVGIGDMSFPQSEPGNAWWEGENFNNIMFNQF
;
A
#
# COMPACT_ATOMS: atom_id res chain seq x y z
N LEU A 1 -33.14 -15.40 60.23
CA LEU A 1 -32.20 -14.26 60.38
C LEU A 1 -32.19 -13.55 59.02
N SER A 2 -32.91 -12.46 58.71
CA SER A 2 -33.21 -11.18 59.42
C SER A 2 -31.97 -10.31 59.66
N PRO A 3 -32.03 -8.95 59.53
CA PRO A 3 -33.16 -8.07 59.16
C PRO A 3 -32.77 -7.02 58.03
N SER A 4 -33.64 -6.61 57.08
CA SER A 4 -34.59 -5.46 57.14
C SER A 4 -34.16 -4.16 56.40
N LEU A 5 -34.95 -3.62 55.45
CA LEU A 5 -35.78 -2.37 55.54
C LEU A 5 -35.02 -1.04 55.20
N ARG A 6 -35.57 0.09 54.68
CA ARG A 6 -36.86 0.57 54.07
C ARG A 6 -36.58 1.85 53.22
N THR A 7 -37.47 2.54 52.47
CA THR A 7 -38.68 2.28 51.62
C THR A 7 -39.25 3.68 51.17
N VAL A 8 -40.10 3.71 50.11
CA VAL A 8 -41.28 4.60 49.80
C VAL A 8 -41.20 5.16 48.35
N LEU A 9 -41.88 4.63 47.30
CA LEU A 9 -43.33 4.70 46.86
C LEU A 9 -43.77 6.12 46.38
N LYS A 10 -44.69 6.41 45.41
CA LYS A 10 -45.49 5.81 44.28
C LYS A 10 -46.08 7.03 43.45
N ARG A 11 -46.78 7.04 42.29
CA ARG A 11 -47.58 6.22 41.31
C ARG A 11 -47.47 6.93 39.90
N HIS A 12 -47.90 6.52 38.69
CA HIS A 12 -48.78 5.50 38.04
C HIS A 12 -50.26 5.85 37.70
N ASP A 13 -50.76 5.41 36.51
CA ASP A 13 -52.14 5.51 35.89
C ASP A 13 -52.47 6.88 35.18
N ARG A 14 -53.35 7.13 34.16
CA ARG A 14 -54.33 6.47 33.19
C ARG A 14 -54.82 7.54 32.13
N LEU A 15 -55.63 7.39 31.04
CA LEU A 15 -56.01 6.32 30.06
C LEU A 15 -56.99 6.84 28.92
N VAL A 16 -56.70 6.53 27.63
CA VAL A 16 -57.51 6.31 26.35
C VAL A 16 -58.90 6.98 26.06
N ILE A 17 -59.16 7.40 24.78
CA ILE A 17 -60.44 7.42 23.92
C ILE A 17 -60.41 8.57 22.84
N SER A 18 -61.15 8.63 21.69
CA SER A 18 -61.57 7.70 20.59
C SER A 18 -62.36 8.46 19.43
N LEU A 19 -62.78 7.76 18.34
CA LEU A 19 -63.80 8.10 17.27
C LEU A 19 -63.47 9.07 16.07
N ALA A 20 -64.29 9.10 14.99
CA ALA A 20 -64.24 8.24 13.75
C ALA A 20 -65.23 8.69 12.59
N TRP A 21 -65.04 8.18 11.34
CA TRP A 21 -65.93 8.20 10.12
C TRP A 21 -66.17 9.56 9.37
N LEU A 22 -66.58 9.69 8.09
CA LEU A 22 -66.95 8.77 6.95
C LEU A 22 -66.72 9.41 5.53
N GLN A 23 -67.12 8.72 4.44
CA GLN A 23 -67.05 9.05 2.97
C GLN A 23 -68.16 10.06 2.49
N GLU A 24 -68.36 10.49 1.22
CA GLU A 24 -68.11 9.88 -0.12
C GLU A 24 -68.11 10.89 -1.32
N THR A 25 -68.01 10.38 -2.57
CA THR A 25 -67.87 11.03 -3.92
C THR A 25 -69.25 11.17 -4.67
N PRO A 26 -69.43 11.62 -5.97
CA PRO A 26 -68.51 11.72 -7.14
C PRO A 26 -68.69 12.95 -8.12
N PHE A 27 -68.34 12.76 -9.40
CA PHE A 27 -67.99 13.73 -10.48
C PHE A 27 -69.14 14.21 -11.41
N GLU A 28 -68.96 15.33 -12.14
CA GLU A 28 -68.78 15.35 -13.62
C GLU A 28 -68.50 16.74 -14.29
N HIS A 29 -67.69 16.71 -15.36
CA HIS A 29 -67.55 17.67 -16.50
C HIS A 29 -67.17 19.18 -16.27
N CYS A 30 -66.99 19.94 -17.37
CA CYS A 30 -65.98 21.03 -17.54
C CYS A 30 -66.43 22.06 -18.63
N PRO A 31 -65.62 23.08 -19.05
CA PRO A 31 -65.12 24.34 -18.43
C PRO A 31 -66.08 25.56 -18.75
N PRO A 32 -65.73 26.89 -18.76
CA PRO A 32 -64.46 27.60 -18.51
C PRO A 32 -64.44 28.97 -17.75
N SER A 33 -63.20 29.40 -17.44
CA SER A 33 -62.68 30.79 -17.45
C SER A 33 -62.60 31.66 -16.17
N ARG A 34 -61.37 32.18 -15.95
CA ARG A 34 -60.89 33.42 -15.29
C ARG A 34 -61.44 33.92 -13.92
N ARG A 35 -60.47 33.94 -12.99
CA ARG A 35 -60.10 35.00 -12.00
C ARG A 35 -60.77 35.05 -10.61
N SER A 36 -59.90 34.81 -9.62
CA SER A 36 -59.80 35.46 -8.29
C SER A 36 -60.52 34.84 -7.08
N MET A 37 -59.89 35.04 -5.92
CA MET A 37 -60.37 34.81 -4.53
C MET A 37 -60.84 33.41 -4.11
N SER A 38 -59.84 32.54 -3.89
CA SER A 38 -59.51 31.90 -2.59
C SER A 38 -60.48 30.93 -1.87
N PHE A 39 -59.88 30.02 -1.07
CA PHE A 39 -60.50 29.13 -0.06
C PHE A 39 -61.48 28.05 -0.59
N TYR A 40 -61.41 26.75 -0.23
CA TYR A 40 -60.92 26.10 1.00
C TYR A 40 -60.14 24.77 0.76
N PHE A 41 -59.12 24.55 1.60
CA PHE A 41 -58.61 23.28 2.16
C PHE A 41 -58.45 22.01 1.27
N PHE A 42 -57.21 21.52 1.21
CA PHE A 42 -56.90 20.09 1.25
C PHE A 42 -55.67 19.86 2.13
N ASN A 43 -55.66 18.77 2.91
CA ASN A 43 -54.57 18.26 3.77
C ASN A 43 -53.66 19.26 4.48
N LYS A 44 -53.70 19.23 5.83
CA LYS A 44 -52.44 19.26 6.59
C LYS A 44 -51.60 18.08 6.12
N MET A 45 -50.60 18.33 5.27
CA MET A 45 -49.44 17.44 5.26
C MET A 45 -48.86 17.46 6.69
N ALA A 46 -48.45 16.30 7.21
CA ALA A 46 -47.56 16.31 8.36
C ALA A 46 -46.29 17.06 7.93
N GLU A 47 -45.94 18.13 8.64
CA GLU A 47 -44.77 18.94 8.29
C GLU A 47 -43.55 18.03 8.33
N ARG A 48 -42.94 17.82 7.14
CA ARG A 48 -41.80 16.93 6.98
C ARG A 48 -40.63 17.54 7.74
N ARG A 49 -40.34 16.99 8.92
CA ARG A 49 -39.24 17.43 9.79
C ARG A 49 -37.96 17.55 8.95
N PRO A 50 -37.29 18.72 8.93
CA PRO A 50 -36.13 18.91 8.08
C PRO A 50 -35.02 17.95 8.51
N SER A 51 -34.40 17.30 7.52
CA SER A 51 -33.26 16.41 7.72
C SER A 51 -31.96 17.06 7.26
N TYR A 52 -30.92 16.93 8.08
CA TYR A 52 -29.61 17.54 7.90
C TYR A 52 -28.53 16.45 7.89
N LEU A 53 -27.80 16.35 6.78
CA LEU A 53 -26.65 15.47 6.62
C LEU A 53 -25.38 16.32 6.59
N ILE A 54 -24.51 16.15 7.59
CA ILE A 54 -23.28 16.93 7.75
C ILE A 54 -22.11 16.00 7.47
N VAL A 55 -21.23 16.40 6.55
CA VAL A 55 -20.11 15.57 6.08
C VAL A 55 -18.79 16.16 6.54
N GLY A 56 -18.06 15.44 7.40
CA GLY A 56 -16.83 15.86 8.07
C GLY A 56 -17.05 16.35 9.50
N ALA A 57 -16.66 15.54 10.50
CA ALA A 57 -16.79 15.84 11.92
C ALA A 57 -15.53 16.55 12.48
N GLY A 58 -15.04 17.55 11.74
CA GLY A 58 -14.17 18.60 12.26
C GLY A 58 -14.96 19.74 12.91
N VAL A 59 -14.28 20.83 13.29
CA VAL A 59 -14.92 21.96 14.02
C VAL A 59 -16.14 22.56 13.34
N PHE A 60 -16.15 22.70 12.01
CA PHE A 60 -17.32 23.22 11.28
C PHE A 60 -18.52 22.27 11.43
N GLY A 61 -18.34 20.98 11.13
CA GLY A 61 -19.42 19.99 11.15
C GLY A 61 -19.93 19.69 12.56
N VAL A 62 -19.03 19.51 13.54
CA VAL A 62 -19.41 19.26 14.95
C VAL A 62 -20.11 20.48 15.55
N SER A 63 -19.65 21.70 15.28
CA SER A 63 -20.34 22.91 15.75
C SER A 63 -21.71 23.05 15.10
N THR A 64 -21.82 22.78 13.80
CA THR A 64 -23.09 22.78 13.05
C THR A 64 -24.06 21.76 13.64
N ALA A 65 -23.62 20.53 13.89
CA ALA A 65 -24.45 19.48 14.48
C ALA A 65 -24.95 19.85 15.88
N TYR A 66 -24.05 20.31 16.76
CA TYR A 66 -24.37 20.78 18.10
C TYR A 66 -25.40 21.92 18.10
N HIS A 67 -25.21 22.93 17.25
CA HIS A 67 -26.13 24.06 17.16
C HIS A 67 -27.49 23.66 16.54
N LEU A 68 -27.50 22.79 15.52
CA LEU A 68 -28.73 22.37 14.85
C LEU A 68 -29.62 21.59 15.81
N ILE A 69 -29.09 20.57 16.50
CA ILE A 69 -29.88 19.78 17.45
C ILE A 69 -30.34 20.60 18.66
N LYS A 70 -29.53 21.58 19.10
CA LYS A 70 -29.86 22.50 20.20
C LYS A 70 -30.96 23.50 19.84
N LYS A 71 -31.07 23.91 18.57
CA LYS A 71 -32.12 24.80 18.06
C LYS A 71 -33.37 24.04 17.60
N TYR A 72 -33.19 22.84 17.05
CA TYR A 72 -34.23 21.99 16.48
C TYR A 72 -34.15 20.56 17.05
N PRO A 73 -34.57 20.32 18.32
CA PRO A 73 -34.45 19.01 18.96
C PRO A 73 -35.25 17.88 18.28
N ASP A 74 -36.25 18.25 17.46
CA ASP A 74 -37.09 17.33 16.69
C ASP A 74 -36.55 17.02 15.27
N ALA A 75 -35.45 17.65 14.84
CA ALA A 75 -34.87 17.47 13.51
C ALA A 75 -33.96 16.23 13.42
N SER A 76 -33.88 15.62 12.24
CA SER A 76 -32.96 14.51 11.99
C SER A 76 -31.59 15.08 11.62
N VAL A 77 -30.59 14.96 12.51
CA VAL A 77 -29.23 15.45 12.28
C VAL A 77 -28.26 14.27 12.28
N THR A 78 -27.69 13.98 11.10
CA THR A 78 -26.71 12.90 10.91
C THR A 78 -25.36 13.50 10.54
N LEU A 79 -24.32 13.15 11.30
CA LEU A 79 -22.94 13.60 11.13
C LEU A 79 -22.08 12.41 10.65
N VAL A 80 -21.56 12.51 9.43
CA VAL A 80 -20.76 11.47 8.77
C VAL A 80 -19.29 11.89 8.74
N ASP A 81 -18.38 11.02 9.14
CA ASP A 81 -16.93 11.18 8.99
C ASP A 81 -16.30 9.81 8.70
N LYS A 82 -15.16 9.76 8.02
CA LYS A 82 -14.44 8.49 7.80
C LYS A 82 -13.80 7.95 9.09
N ASP A 83 -13.48 8.83 10.04
CA ASP A 83 -12.85 8.47 11.31
C ASP A 83 -13.89 8.52 12.45
N ALA A 84 -13.91 7.52 13.34
CA ALA A 84 -14.76 7.55 14.53
C ALA A 84 -14.36 8.71 15.46
N PHE A 85 -15.33 9.35 16.13
CA PHE A 85 -15.08 10.59 16.88
C PHE A 85 -14.08 10.44 18.04
N ASP A 86 -13.93 9.21 18.54
CA ASP A 86 -13.10 8.76 19.64
C ASP A 86 -12.00 7.77 19.24
N ALA A 87 -11.75 7.57 17.94
CA ALA A 87 -10.57 6.85 17.45
C ALA A 87 -9.26 7.46 17.99
N ASP A 88 -8.17 6.68 18.03
CA ASP A 88 -6.86 7.17 18.50
C ASP A 88 -6.25 8.24 17.56
N GLU A 89 -6.45 8.07 16.25
CA GLU A 89 -6.01 8.99 15.21
C GLU A 89 -7.18 9.44 14.33
N ARG A 90 -7.20 10.73 13.97
CA ARG A 90 -8.13 11.33 13.01
C ARG A 90 -7.42 12.37 12.15
N VAL A 91 -7.82 12.48 10.88
CA VAL A 91 -7.15 13.40 9.92
C VAL A 91 -7.55 14.87 10.04
N ALA A 92 -8.57 15.20 10.83
CA ALA A 92 -9.07 16.57 10.93
C ALA A 92 -8.00 17.55 11.45
N ALA A 93 -7.88 18.74 10.83
CA ALA A 93 -6.96 19.81 11.25
C ALA A 93 -7.09 20.25 12.73
N SER A 94 -8.22 19.92 13.34
CA SER A 94 -8.61 20.21 14.73
C SER A 94 -8.36 19.06 15.70
N TRP A 95 -8.03 17.88 15.21
CA TRP A 95 -7.49 16.78 16.00
C TRP A 95 -6.02 17.04 16.29
N ASP A 96 -5.75 17.90 17.27
CA ASP A 96 -4.43 18.42 17.63
C ASP A 96 -4.32 18.47 19.17
N TRP A 97 -3.11 18.46 19.72
CA TRP A 97 -2.88 18.62 21.16
C TRP A 97 -3.41 19.97 21.66
N ASN A 98 -3.06 21.04 20.95
CA ASN A 98 -3.43 22.42 21.31
C ASN A 98 -3.59 23.32 20.08
N LYS A 99 -4.47 24.32 20.17
CA LYS A 99 -4.66 25.36 19.15
C LYS A 99 -4.84 26.73 19.81
N VAL A 100 -4.45 27.80 19.12
CA VAL A 100 -4.54 29.17 19.65
C VAL A 100 -5.98 29.68 19.64
N VAL A 101 -6.44 30.21 20.77
CA VAL A 101 -7.73 30.89 20.92
C VAL A 101 -7.46 32.37 21.20
N ARG A 102 -7.57 33.20 20.15
CA ARG A 102 -7.19 34.63 20.20
C ARG A 102 -8.17 35.54 19.47
N ALA A 103 -8.45 36.70 20.06
CA ALA A 103 -9.25 37.77 19.46
C ALA A 103 -8.43 38.71 18.56
N ASP A 104 -7.10 38.62 18.62
CA ASP A 104 -6.17 39.55 17.99
C ASP A 104 -6.26 39.47 16.45
N TYR A 105 -6.94 40.43 15.83
CA TYR A 105 -7.10 40.61 14.39
C TYR A 105 -7.11 42.10 13.99
N ASP A 106 -6.33 42.41 12.96
CA ASP A 106 -6.32 43.66 12.20
C ASP A 106 -7.47 43.73 11.17
N ASP A 107 -8.20 42.64 10.97
CA ASP A 107 -9.54 42.64 10.40
C ASP A 107 -10.60 42.85 11.49
N PHE A 108 -11.47 43.85 11.33
CA PHE A 108 -12.48 44.21 12.33
C PHE A 108 -13.55 43.13 12.51
N THR A 109 -13.98 42.49 11.43
CA THR A 109 -15.04 41.49 11.40
C THR A 109 -14.59 40.20 12.08
N TYR A 110 -13.38 39.70 11.77
CA TYR A 110 -12.81 38.55 12.48
C TYR A 110 -12.43 38.85 13.92
N CYS A 111 -12.06 40.10 14.26
CA CYS A 111 -11.89 40.51 15.66
C CYS A 111 -13.22 40.33 16.42
N GLN A 112 -14.33 40.85 15.88
CA GLN A 112 -15.67 40.69 16.49
C GLN A 112 -16.10 39.20 16.61
N LEU A 113 -15.94 38.42 15.55
CA LEU A 113 -16.26 36.98 15.54
C LEU A 113 -15.41 36.18 16.54
N ALA A 114 -14.13 36.52 16.67
CA ALA A 114 -13.20 35.83 17.57
C ALA A 114 -13.41 36.23 19.04
N LEU A 115 -13.84 37.46 19.31
CA LEU A 115 -14.27 37.89 20.64
C LEU A 115 -15.51 37.13 21.12
N GLU A 116 -16.52 36.95 20.27
CA GLU A 116 -17.70 36.14 20.62
C GLU A 116 -17.31 34.70 20.96
N ALA A 117 -16.47 34.06 20.13
CA ALA A 117 -16.00 32.71 20.38
C ALA A 117 -15.13 32.60 21.65
N GLN A 118 -14.27 33.59 21.91
CA GLN A 118 -13.41 33.65 23.10
C GLN A 118 -14.22 33.84 24.39
N ASP A 119 -15.29 34.63 24.37
CA ASP A 119 -16.18 34.80 25.53
C ASP A 119 -16.92 33.50 25.86
N ILE A 120 -17.33 32.72 24.86
CA ILE A 120 -17.90 31.37 25.08
C ILE A 120 -16.82 30.44 25.67
N PHE A 121 -15.60 30.43 25.12
CA PHE A 121 -14.46 29.68 25.71
C PHE A 121 -14.14 30.08 27.16
N LYS A 122 -14.39 31.33 27.58
CA LYS A 122 -14.19 31.79 28.98
C LYS A 122 -15.33 31.39 29.93
N SER A 123 -16.56 31.24 29.42
CA SER A 123 -17.78 31.25 30.24
C SER A 123 -18.63 29.98 30.19
N ASP A 124 -18.75 29.32 29.03
CA ASP A 124 -19.66 28.19 28.85
C ASP A 124 -19.04 26.89 29.42
N PRO A 125 -19.76 26.13 30.27
CA PRO A 125 -19.24 24.91 30.91
C PRO A 125 -18.77 23.79 29.95
N LEU A 126 -19.23 23.76 28.70
CA LEU A 126 -18.77 22.79 27.69
C LEU A 126 -17.39 23.14 27.13
N TRP A 127 -17.08 24.43 27.05
CA TRP A 127 -15.91 24.97 26.35
C TRP A 127 -14.77 25.36 27.30
N LYS A 128 -15.15 25.93 28.45
CA LYS A 128 -14.25 26.42 29.50
C LYS A 128 -13.24 25.40 30.04
N PRO A 129 -13.55 24.10 30.22
CA PRO A 129 -12.58 23.12 30.72
C PRO A 129 -11.35 22.94 29.82
N PHE A 130 -11.42 23.36 28.55
CA PHE A 130 -10.36 23.17 27.56
C PHE A 130 -9.59 24.47 27.25
N PHE A 131 -10.01 25.63 27.74
CA PHE A 131 -9.38 26.92 27.43
C PHE A 131 -8.39 27.37 28.52
N HIS A 132 -7.15 27.60 28.11
CA HIS A 132 -6.04 28.03 28.93
C HIS A 132 -5.67 29.48 28.57
N GLN A 133 -6.13 30.42 29.39
CA GLN A 133 -5.98 31.87 29.15
C GLN A 133 -4.57 32.37 29.56
N THR A 134 -3.51 31.84 28.95
CA THR A 134 -2.12 32.23 29.25
C THR A 134 -1.67 33.51 28.52
N GLY A 135 -2.51 34.06 27.64
CA GLY A 135 -2.23 35.25 26.83
C GLY A 135 -1.55 34.95 25.49
N VAL A 136 -1.28 36.02 24.74
CA VAL A 136 -0.39 36.03 23.57
C VAL A 136 0.75 37.05 23.74
N TYR A 137 1.89 36.78 23.10
CA TYR A 137 3.03 37.68 22.98
C TYR A 137 3.40 37.78 21.50
N TRP A 138 3.03 38.87 20.84
CA TRP A 138 3.12 39.03 19.40
C TRP A 138 4.11 40.14 19.02
N ILE A 139 5.22 39.75 18.40
CA ILE A 139 6.27 40.64 17.90
C ILE A 139 5.79 41.26 16.58
N CYS A 140 5.45 42.55 16.58
CA CYS A 140 4.83 43.25 15.46
C CYS A 140 5.88 44.06 14.67
N ARG A 141 5.94 43.85 13.35
CA ARG A 141 6.82 44.55 12.39
C ARG A 141 6.08 45.64 11.59
N SER A 142 4.84 45.94 11.96
CA SER A 142 3.93 46.90 11.36
C SER A 142 2.95 47.42 12.43
N ASP A 143 2.02 48.30 12.06
CA ASP A 143 0.98 48.88 12.95
C ASP A 143 -0.07 47.87 13.48
N TYR A 144 0.12 46.57 13.22
CA TYR A 144 -0.74 45.48 13.65
C TYR A 144 -1.19 45.59 15.12
N ALA A 145 -0.25 45.86 16.03
CA ALA A 145 -0.54 45.98 17.47
C ALA A 145 -1.59 47.07 17.76
N GLN A 146 -1.42 48.25 17.16
CA GLN A 146 -2.32 49.39 17.33
C GLN A 146 -3.67 49.14 16.66
N ASN A 147 -3.69 48.53 15.47
CA ASN A 147 -4.93 48.14 14.78
C ASN A 147 -5.78 47.19 15.62
N VAL A 148 -5.17 46.13 16.19
CA VAL A 148 -5.86 45.18 17.07
C VAL A 148 -6.41 45.88 18.33
N ILE A 149 -5.60 46.71 18.97
CA ILE A 149 -5.98 47.48 20.18
C ILE A 149 -7.17 48.40 19.87
N ASP A 150 -7.14 49.13 18.76
CA ASP A 150 -8.22 50.02 18.36
C ASP A 150 -9.48 49.27 17.93
N HIS A 151 -9.37 48.04 17.41
CA HIS A 151 -10.52 47.17 17.18
C HIS A 151 -11.17 46.72 18.49
N HIS A 152 -10.38 46.33 19.50
CA HIS A 152 -10.90 46.03 20.84
C HIS A 152 -11.60 47.26 21.46
N LYS A 153 -11.00 48.46 21.39
CA LYS A 153 -11.61 49.72 21.85
C LYS A 153 -12.95 50.01 21.14
N LYS A 154 -12.98 49.93 19.79
CA LYS A 154 -14.18 50.19 18.97
C LYS A 154 -15.31 49.19 19.28
N LEU A 155 -14.97 47.94 19.60
CA LEU A 155 -15.91 46.89 20.02
C LEU A 155 -16.26 46.96 21.53
N GLY A 156 -15.88 48.03 22.23
CA GLY A 156 -16.22 48.27 23.63
C GLY A 156 -15.51 47.34 24.63
N ARG A 157 -14.49 46.60 24.20
CA ARG A 157 -13.75 45.65 25.03
C ARG A 157 -12.88 46.35 26.07
N LYS A 158 -12.67 45.66 27.18
CA LYS A 158 -11.84 46.07 28.32
C LYS A 158 -10.86 44.96 28.76
N ASP A 159 -10.48 44.11 27.80
CA ASP A 159 -9.46 43.09 27.99
C ASP A 159 -8.08 43.75 28.25
N ASP A 160 -7.20 43.08 29.00
CA ASP A 160 -5.82 43.56 29.24
C ASP A 160 -4.98 43.35 27.96
N ILE A 161 -5.01 44.36 27.10
CA ILE A 161 -4.31 44.40 25.81
C ILE A 161 -3.46 45.67 25.70
N ILE A 162 -2.15 45.48 25.52
CA ILE A 162 -1.14 46.54 25.52
C ILE A 162 -0.12 46.32 24.40
N ALA A 163 0.39 47.40 23.83
CA ALA A 163 1.56 47.39 22.95
C ALA A 163 2.75 47.97 23.72
N LEU A 164 3.89 47.27 23.70
CA LEU A 164 5.06 47.59 24.51
C LEU A 164 6.33 47.81 23.67
N PRO A 165 7.23 48.71 24.09
CA PRO A 165 8.59 48.78 23.57
C PRO A 165 9.34 47.46 23.75
N ILE A 166 10.17 47.07 22.77
CA ILE A 166 10.92 45.81 22.76
C ILE A 166 11.80 45.65 24.02
N SER A 167 12.37 46.75 24.52
CA SER A 167 13.22 46.81 25.72
C SER A 167 12.48 46.53 27.04
N GLU A 168 11.15 46.63 27.04
CA GLU A 168 10.26 46.28 28.15
C GLU A 168 9.67 44.89 27.93
N ALA A 169 9.17 44.63 26.72
CA ALA A 169 8.58 43.35 26.34
C ALA A 169 9.53 42.16 26.59
N ARG A 170 10.83 42.29 26.22
CA ARG A 170 11.86 41.25 26.45
C ARG A 170 12.09 40.91 27.93
N LYS A 171 11.61 41.72 28.89
CA LYS A 171 11.71 41.45 30.34
C LYS A 171 10.48 40.72 30.90
N LEU A 172 9.38 40.66 30.14
CA LEU A 172 8.18 39.95 30.58
C LEU A 172 8.44 38.44 30.69
N TYR A 173 7.60 37.77 31.50
CA TYR A 173 7.67 36.32 31.72
C TYR A 173 9.09 35.85 32.14
N ASN A 174 9.79 36.65 32.95
CA ASN A 174 11.16 36.39 33.42
C ASN A 174 12.17 36.16 32.27
N GLY A 175 12.03 36.91 31.16
CA GLY A 175 12.96 36.84 30.02
C GLY A 175 12.72 35.67 29.07
N LEU A 176 11.55 35.01 29.13
CA LEU A 176 11.25 33.78 28.38
C LEU A 176 11.45 33.91 26.85
N PHE A 177 11.20 35.09 26.28
CA PHE A 177 11.40 35.41 24.86
C PHE A 177 12.57 36.38 24.62
N GLU A 178 13.56 36.46 25.52
CA GLU A 178 14.67 37.41 25.36
C GLU A 178 15.52 37.12 24.11
N ASP A 179 15.67 35.85 23.72
CA ASP A 179 16.44 35.41 22.54
C ASP A 179 15.64 35.39 21.23
N ALA A 180 14.36 35.75 21.25
CA ALA A 180 13.53 35.75 20.05
C ALA A 180 14.01 36.81 19.03
N ASP A 181 13.75 36.60 17.74
CA ASP A 181 14.06 37.64 16.74
C ASP A 181 13.15 38.86 16.89
N TYR A 182 13.77 40.03 17.10
CA TYR A 182 13.12 41.35 17.07
C TYR A 182 13.58 42.20 15.87
N THR A 183 14.24 41.61 14.87
CA THR A 183 14.75 42.33 13.70
C THR A 183 13.59 42.94 12.91
N GLY A 184 13.60 44.26 12.76
CA GLY A 184 12.51 45.01 12.13
C GLY A 184 11.21 45.08 12.94
N ALA A 185 11.21 44.64 14.20
CA ALA A 185 10.05 44.83 15.09
C ALA A 185 9.91 46.32 15.46
N LYS A 186 8.66 46.77 15.53
CA LYS A 186 8.25 48.10 16.00
C LYS A 186 7.92 48.07 17.48
N GLU A 187 7.09 47.11 17.86
CA GLU A 187 6.50 46.95 19.19
C GLU A 187 6.04 45.51 19.42
N VAL A 188 5.71 45.15 20.65
CA VAL A 188 5.15 43.83 20.98
C VAL A 188 3.74 44.00 21.53
N LEU A 189 2.76 43.39 20.87
CA LEU A 189 1.39 43.28 21.38
C LEU A 189 1.33 42.15 22.42
N VAL A 190 0.83 42.46 23.61
CA VAL A 190 0.52 41.50 24.66
C VAL A 190 -0.96 41.59 24.98
N ASN A 191 -1.68 40.49 24.83
CA ASN A 191 -3.11 40.39 25.16
C ASN A 191 -3.32 39.21 26.13
N ARG A 192 -3.75 39.49 27.36
CA ARG A 192 -3.96 38.45 28.40
C ARG A 192 -5.34 37.82 28.36
N ALA A 193 -6.24 38.27 27.49
CA ALA A 193 -7.55 37.66 27.28
C ALA A 193 -7.53 36.49 26.29
N SER A 194 -6.50 36.44 25.44
CA SER A 194 -6.20 35.34 24.52
C SER A 194 -5.46 34.18 25.21
N GLY A 195 -5.20 33.09 24.49
CA GLY A 195 -4.48 31.93 25.00
C GLY A 195 -4.55 30.76 24.03
N TRP A 196 -4.66 29.54 24.56
CA TRP A 196 -4.77 28.30 23.78
C TRP A 196 -5.87 27.38 24.33
N ALA A 197 -6.25 26.36 23.58
CA ALA A 197 -7.16 25.32 24.05
C ALA A 197 -6.74 23.91 23.64
N ALA A 198 -7.02 22.93 24.51
CA ALA A 198 -6.75 21.50 24.31
C ALA A 198 -7.65 20.93 23.21
N ALA A 199 -7.14 20.86 21.98
CA ALA A 199 -7.99 20.93 20.79
C ALA A 199 -8.75 19.63 20.48
N GLY A 200 -8.06 18.48 20.50
CA GLY A 200 -8.68 17.17 20.30
C GLY A 200 -9.67 16.80 21.41
N ASP A 201 -9.35 17.13 22.67
CA ASP A 201 -10.23 16.84 23.81
C ASP A 201 -11.48 17.74 23.83
N CYS A 202 -11.33 19.01 23.46
CA CYS A 202 -12.46 19.91 23.18
C CYS A 202 -13.36 19.37 22.05
N LEU A 203 -12.77 18.92 20.93
CA LEU A 203 -13.52 18.35 19.80
C LEU A 203 -14.27 17.07 20.22
N ARG A 204 -13.64 16.17 20.97
CA ARG A 204 -14.27 14.96 21.54
C ARG A 204 -15.44 15.31 22.46
N ALA A 205 -15.26 16.27 23.38
CA ALA A 205 -16.28 16.64 24.36
C ALA A 205 -17.52 17.26 23.70
N VAL A 206 -17.34 18.20 22.77
CA VAL A 206 -18.44 18.85 22.04
C VAL A 206 -19.14 17.86 21.12
N THR A 207 -18.41 16.91 20.51
CA THR A 207 -19.03 15.82 19.74
C THR A 207 -19.91 14.96 20.64
N ARG A 208 -19.39 14.48 21.80
CA ARG A 208 -20.17 13.69 22.76
C ARG A 208 -21.44 14.40 23.24
N GLU A 209 -21.38 15.71 23.47
CA GLU A 209 -22.56 16.50 23.85
C GLU A 209 -23.57 16.60 22.69
N ALA A 210 -23.12 16.76 21.44
CA ALA A 210 -24.01 16.72 20.27
C ALA A 210 -24.71 15.34 20.14
N LEU A 211 -23.99 14.24 20.35
CA LEU A 211 -24.58 12.89 20.36
C LEU A 211 -25.58 12.72 21.53
N ARG A 212 -25.25 13.23 22.73
CA ARG A 212 -26.13 13.21 23.91
C ARG A 212 -27.42 14.01 23.69
N LEU A 213 -27.40 15.00 22.80
CA LEU A 213 -28.57 15.79 22.42
C LEU A 213 -29.40 15.15 21.29
N GLY A 214 -28.92 14.08 20.64
CA GLY A 214 -29.67 13.32 19.63
C GLY A 214 -29.06 13.29 18.22
N VAL A 215 -27.86 13.84 18.00
CA VAL A 215 -27.16 13.71 16.71
C VAL A 215 -26.74 12.25 16.48
N GLN A 216 -27.01 11.71 15.30
CA GLN A 216 -26.49 10.43 14.87
C GLN A 216 -25.06 10.59 14.33
N TYR A 217 -24.08 9.85 14.85
CA TYR A 217 -22.76 9.71 14.21
C TYR A 217 -22.76 8.52 13.23
N VAL A 218 -22.08 8.66 12.10
CA VAL A 218 -21.83 7.58 11.14
C VAL A 218 -20.35 7.59 10.77
N THR A 219 -19.66 6.48 11.03
CA THR A 219 -18.26 6.30 10.63
C THR A 219 -18.22 5.68 9.22
N ALA A 220 -18.15 6.50 8.18
CA ALA A 220 -18.07 6.08 6.78
C ALA A 220 -17.35 7.11 5.89
N GLU A 221 -16.53 6.64 4.95
CA GLU A 221 -15.88 7.52 3.97
C GLU A 221 -16.82 7.87 2.81
N THR A 222 -16.88 9.15 2.44
CA THR A 222 -17.76 9.65 1.39
C THR A 222 -17.11 9.57 0.01
N ALA A 223 -17.73 8.85 -0.92
CA ALA A 223 -17.28 8.75 -2.31
C ALA A 223 -17.80 9.91 -3.18
N SER A 224 -19.08 10.26 -3.05
CA SER A 224 -19.72 11.31 -3.85
C SER A 224 -20.97 11.90 -3.19
N LEU A 225 -21.34 13.11 -3.59
CA LEU A 225 -22.69 13.63 -3.44
C LEU A 225 -23.70 12.83 -4.32
N GLU A 226 -24.97 12.81 -3.92
CA GLU A 226 -26.09 12.28 -4.69
C GLU A 226 -27.08 13.41 -5.06
N PHE A 227 -27.77 13.24 -6.20
CA PHE A 227 -28.65 14.25 -6.79
C PHE A 227 -29.95 13.65 -7.34
N ASP A 228 -31.02 14.44 -7.39
CA ASP A 228 -32.26 14.08 -8.07
C ASP A 228 -32.25 14.41 -9.57
N GLN A 229 -33.30 13.99 -10.28
CA GLN A 229 -33.52 14.27 -11.71
C GLN A 229 -33.65 15.77 -12.06
N ARG A 230 -33.62 16.67 -11.07
CA ARG A 230 -33.70 18.14 -11.24
C ARG A 230 -32.38 18.82 -10.84
N GLY A 231 -31.34 18.08 -10.45
CA GLY A 231 -30.07 18.60 -9.99
C GLY A 231 -30.08 19.13 -8.55
N ASN A 232 -31.11 18.85 -7.75
CA ASN A 232 -31.06 19.11 -6.31
C ASN A 232 -30.15 18.07 -5.66
N CYS A 233 -29.30 18.47 -4.73
CA CYS A 233 -28.55 17.51 -3.91
C CYS A 233 -29.48 16.89 -2.88
N THR A 234 -29.42 15.57 -2.74
CA THR A 234 -30.34 14.77 -1.91
C THR A 234 -29.63 13.94 -0.86
N GLY A 235 -28.31 13.94 -0.83
CA GLY A 235 -27.52 13.12 0.08
C GLY A 235 -26.09 12.85 -0.39
N ILE A 236 -25.53 11.76 0.11
CA ILE A 236 -24.21 11.22 -0.29
C ILE A 236 -24.25 9.72 -0.50
N LYS A 237 -23.27 9.20 -1.24
CA LYS A 237 -22.92 7.78 -1.30
C LYS A 237 -21.52 7.53 -0.72
N THR A 238 -21.38 6.49 0.08
CA THR A 238 -20.13 6.09 0.72
C THR A 238 -19.27 5.22 -0.19
N THR A 239 -17.99 5.03 0.18
CA THR A 239 -17.09 4.08 -0.49
C THR A 239 -17.53 2.62 -0.33
N THR A 240 -18.26 2.29 0.75
CA THR A 240 -18.93 0.98 0.96
C THR A 240 -20.18 0.79 0.10
N GLY A 241 -20.64 1.84 -0.58
CA GLY A 241 -21.78 1.80 -1.49
C GLY A 241 -23.14 2.13 -0.87
N GLU A 242 -23.19 2.43 0.43
CA GLU A 242 -24.38 2.88 1.15
C GLU A 242 -24.74 4.32 0.77
N THR A 243 -26.02 4.67 0.86
CA THR A 243 -26.53 6.01 0.54
C THR A 243 -27.25 6.63 1.74
N PHE A 244 -26.82 7.83 2.14
CA PHE A 244 -27.45 8.61 3.21
C PHE A 244 -28.14 9.82 2.60
N MET A 245 -29.44 9.99 2.87
CA MET A 245 -30.31 10.98 2.21
C MET A 245 -30.81 12.04 3.20
N ALA A 246 -30.87 13.30 2.77
CA ALA A 246 -31.38 14.42 3.57
C ALA A 246 -31.92 15.58 2.70
N ASP A 247 -32.76 16.43 3.29
CA ASP A 247 -33.27 17.66 2.65
C ASP A 247 -32.18 18.75 2.55
N HIS A 248 -31.19 18.72 3.46
CA HIS A 248 -30.02 19.59 3.46
C HIS A 248 -28.72 18.77 3.64
N THR A 249 -27.79 18.86 2.69
CA THR A 249 -26.45 18.25 2.75
C THR A 249 -25.38 19.33 2.90
N ILE A 250 -24.60 19.27 3.97
CA ILE A 250 -23.64 20.29 4.41
C ILE A 250 -22.22 19.72 4.37
N LEU A 251 -21.36 20.23 3.49
CA LEU A 251 -19.96 19.82 3.40
C LEU A 251 -19.07 20.63 4.34
N SER A 252 -18.53 19.95 5.35
CA SER A 252 -17.51 20.41 6.29
C SER A 252 -16.24 19.55 6.25
N THR A 253 -15.95 18.98 5.08
CA THR A 253 -14.87 18.01 4.83
C THR A 253 -13.45 18.61 4.79
N GLY A 254 -13.28 19.88 5.18
CA GLY A 254 -11.98 20.55 5.29
C GLY A 254 -11.16 20.44 3.99
N ALA A 255 -9.88 20.09 4.11
CA ALA A 255 -8.98 19.89 2.99
C ALA A 255 -9.47 18.87 1.93
N TYR A 256 -10.41 17.98 2.25
CA TYR A 256 -10.98 17.02 1.30
C TYR A 256 -12.11 17.59 0.43
N THR A 257 -12.66 18.77 0.78
CA THR A 257 -13.77 19.40 0.01
C THR A 257 -13.50 19.54 -1.49
N PRO A 258 -12.37 20.09 -1.98
CA PRO A 258 -12.18 20.26 -3.42
C PRO A 258 -12.09 18.92 -4.18
N LYS A 259 -11.50 17.86 -3.59
CA LYS A 259 -11.48 16.52 -4.19
C LYS A 259 -12.88 15.90 -4.25
N LEU A 260 -13.65 15.95 -3.15
CA LEU A 260 -15.01 15.41 -3.12
C LEU A 260 -15.93 16.10 -4.14
N LEU A 261 -15.76 17.41 -4.32
CA LEU A 261 -16.53 18.19 -5.30
C LEU A 261 -16.17 17.85 -6.75
N GLU A 262 -14.89 17.68 -7.11
CA GLU A 262 -14.50 17.24 -8.46
C GLU A 262 -14.99 15.81 -8.77
N LEU A 263 -14.86 14.87 -7.83
CA LEU A 263 -15.40 13.51 -7.97
C LEU A 263 -16.93 13.52 -8.15
N SER A 264 -17.63 14.36 -7.39
CA SER A 264 -19.09 14.52 -7.50
C SER A 264 -19.48 15.19 -8.83
N ALA A 265 -18.71 16.16 -9.32
CA ALA A 265 -18.91 16.81 -10.62
C ALA A 265 -18.76 15.83 -11.79
N ALA A 266 -17.77 14.93 -11.72
CA ALA A 266 -17.55 13.90 -12.72
C ALA A 266 -18.66 12.86 -12.72
N LYS A 267 -19.05 12.34 -11.54
CA LYS A 267 -20.10 11.32 -11.41
C LYS A 267 -21.50 11.82 -11.83
N SER A 268 -21.84 13.07 -11.50
CA SER A 268 -23.16 13.65 -11.80
C SER A 268 -23.25 14.35 -13.16
N GLY A 269 -22.11 14.60 -13.82
CA GLY A 269 -22.02 15.48 -14.99
C GLY A 269 -22.19 16.98 -14.67
N LEU A 270 -22.51 17.35 -13.42
CA LEU A 270 -22.72 18.75 -13.01
C LEU A 270 -21.38 19.47 -12.84
N ALA A 271 -20.80 19.90 -13.97
CA ALA A 271 -19.49 20.55 -14.04
C ALA A 271 -19.34 21.80 -13.13
N ASN A 272 -20.45 22.44 -12.76
CA ASN A 272 -20.47 23.63 -11.89
C ASN A 272 -20.30 23.29 -10.38
N LEU A 273 -20.30 22.01 -9.98
CA LEU A 273 -19.98 21.58 -8.61
C LEU A 273 -18.51 21.78 -8.23
N ARG A 274 -17.63 21.99 -9.21
CA ARG A 274 -16.18 22.09 -8.99
C ARG A 274 -15.81 23.30 -8.13
N ALA A 275 -14.91 23.11 -7.18
CA ALA A 275 -14.29 24.22 -6.46
C ALA A 275 -13.52 25.15 -7.41
N GLY A 276 -12.69 24.60 -8.28
CA GLY A 276 -11.75 25.38 -9.09
C GLY A 276 -10.72 26.09 -8.21
N ASP A 277 -10.53 27.38 -8.45
CA ASP A 277 -9.70 28.30 -7.67
C ASP A 277 -10.29 28.69 -6.30
N ARG A 278 -11.60 28.46 -6.07
CA ARG A 278 -12.31 28.86 -4.84
C ARG A 278 -11.75 28.24 -3.56
N ILE A 279 -11.24 27.00 -3.66
CA ILE A 279 -10.75 26.19 -2.53
C ILE A 279 -9.59 25.31 -2.99
N LEU A 280 -8.49 25.31 -2.23
CA LEU A 280 -7.44 24.31 -2.32
C LEU A 280 -7.22 23.61 -0.97
N ALA A 281 -6.61 22.42 -0.99
CA ALA A 281 -5.99 21.86 0.21
C ALA A 281 -4.60 22.48 0.44
N ALA A 282 -4.34 22.95 1.65
CA ALA A 282 -3.05 23.46 2.10
C ALA A 282 -2.51 22.59 3.24
N GLY A 283 -1.21 22.31 3.22
CA GLY A 283 -0.46 21.68 4.28
C GLY A 283 0.49 22.67 4.94
N ILE A 284 0.59 22.60 6.28
CA ILE A 284 1.60 23.30 7.08
C ILE A 284 2.23 22.31 8.06
N THR A 285 3.53 22.40 8.31
CA THR A 285 4.19 21.50 9.27
C THR A 285 4.10 22.05 10.69
N THR A 286 3.91 21.16 11.65
CA THR A 286 4.09 21.38 13.08
C THR A 286 5.16 20.44 13.61
N GLY A 287 5.80 20.81 14.72
CA GLY A 287 6.66 19.89 15.46
C GLY A 287 6.64 20.20 16.94
N MET A 288 7.14 19.24 17.74
CA MET A 288 7.21 19.34 19.19
C MET A 288 8.56 18.84 19.70
N ALA A 289 9.02 19.38 20.83
CA ALA A 289 10.06 18.77 21.65
C ALA A 289 9.58 18.58 23.08
N GLU A 290 10.06 17.51 23.69
CA GLU A 290 9.96 17.28 25.13
C GLU A 290 10.92 18.22 25.87
N LEU A 291 10.39 18.88 26.91
CA LEU A 291 11.12 19.67 27.88
C LEU A 291 11.46 18.81 29.12
N ASP A 292 12.54 19.16 29.83
CA ASP A 292 12.79 18.58 31.17
C ASP A 292 11.85 19.16 32.25
N GLU A 293 11.94 18.68 33.48
CA GLU A 293 11.08 19.13 34.60
C GLU A 293 11.27 20.60 34.99
N GLU A 294 12.49 21.14 34.94
CA GLU A 294 12.76 22.54 35.31
C GLU A 294 12.44 23.49 34.15
N GLU A 295 12.69 23.04 32.91
CA GLU A 295 12.21 23.72 31.71
C GLU A 295 10.68 23.76 31.67
N TYR A 296 9.99 22.63 31.89
CA TYR A 296 8.54 22.58 31.88
C TYR A 296 7.92 23.54 32.90
N LYS A 297 8.45 23.61 34.13
CA LYS A 297 8.03 24.59 35.15
C LYS A 297 8.22 26.04 34.70
N LYS A 298 9.23 26.33 33.89
CA LYS A 298 9.49 27.66 33.32
C LYS A 298 8.55 28.00 32.15
N TYR A 299 8.17 27.02 31.32
CA TYR A 299 7.41 27.24 30.09
C TYR A 299 5.89 26.95 30.21
N ALA A 300 5.41 26.26 31.26
CA ALA A 300 4.01 25.86 31.42
C ALA A 300 2.99 27.02 31.29
N ASP A 301 3.20 28.10 32.03
CA ASP A 301 2.31 29.28 32.04
C ASP A 301 2.71 30.36 31.01
N MET A 302 3.53 30.04 30.01
CA MET A 302 3.92 31.01 28.99
C MET A 302 2.72 31.44 28.13
N PRO A 303 2.73 32.67 27.55
CA PRO A 303 1.74 33.04 26.54
C PRO A 303 2.05 32.34 25.20
N VAL A 304 1.08 32.28 24.30
CA VAL A 304 1.32 31.86 22.91
C VAL A 304 2.19 32.91 22.21
N GLY A 305 3.35 32.51 21.70
CA GLY A 305 4.24 33.39 20.94
C GLY A 305 3.80 33.55 19.49
N PHE A 306 3.79 34.78 18.97
CA PHE A 306 3.65 35.09 17.54
C PHE A 306 4.79 35.99 17.03
N GLN A 307 5.36 35.64 15.88
CA GLN A 307 6.26 36.47 15.09
C GLN A 307 5.47 37.00 13.91
N GLY A 308 5.16 38.30 13.90
CA GLY A 308 4.44 38.96 12.81
C GLY A 308 5.27 39.01 11.52
N TYR A 309 4.57 39.09 10.40
CA TYR A 309 5.10 39.04 9.03
C TYR A 309 6.43 39.79 8.87
N THR A 310 7.43 39.09 8.32
CA THR A 310 8.72 39.70 7.97
C THR A 310 8.64 40.39 6.61
N GLY A 311 9.54 41.35 6.34
CA GLY A 311 9.53 42.20 5.13
C GLY A 311 9.81 41.50 3.78
N HIS A 312 9.58 40.20 3.69
CA HIS A 312 9.81 39.35 2.53
C HIS A 312 8.61 38.42 2.21
N GLY A 313 7.41 38.76 2.67
CA GLY A 313 6.18 38.01 2.35
C GLY A 313 6.10 36.61 2.96
N LYS A 314 6.82 36.34 4.06
CA LYS A 314 6.73 35.09 4.81
C LYS A 314 5.50 35.10 5.75
N PRO A 315 4.83 33.94 5.96
CA PRO A 315 3.73 33.81 6.91
C PRO A 315 4.16 34.05 8.36
N PHE A 316 3.18 34.22 9.26
CA PHE A 316 3.44 34.34 10.70
C PHE A 316 3.76 32.96 11.31
N ILE A 317 4.77 32.93 12.17
CA ILE A 317 5.22 31.72 12.90
C ILE A 317 5.01 31.92 14.40
N GLY A 318 5.06 30.84 15.18
CA GLY A 318 4.78 30.93 16.60
C GLY A 318 4.96 29.65 17.40
N SER A 319 4.78 29.78 18.71
CA SER A 319 4.91 28.71 19.70
C SER A 319 3.69 28.66 20.62
N ILE A 320 3.23 27.46 20.96
CA ILE A 320 2.11 27.22 21.86
C ILE A 320 2.64 26.58 23.15
N PRO A 321 2.15 26.97 24.35
CA PRO A 321 2.61 26.44 25.63
C PRO A 321 2.60 24.92 25.69
N PRO A 322 3.46 24.31 26.53
CA PRO A 322 3.68 22.88 26.50
C PRO A 322 2.44 22.11 26.99
N THR A 323 2.27 20.90 26.47
CA THR A 323 1.23 19.98 26.95
C THR A 323 1.53 19.50 28.37
N LYS A 324 0.53 18.88 29.02
CA LYS A 324 0.70 18.11 30.27
C LYS A 324 1.81 17.05 30.19
N ASP A 325 2.15 16.62 28.96
CA ASP A 325 3.16 15.61 28.63
C ASP A 325 4.55 16.25 28.40
N ARG A 326 4.74 17.51 28.85
CA ARG A 326 5.93 18.37 28.72
C ARG A 326 6.34 18.74 27.29
N GLU A 327 5.46 18.58 26.30
CA GLU A 327 5.82 18.84 24.90
C GLU A 327 5.44 20.25 24.43
N LEU A 328 6.44 21.09 24.14
CA LEU A 328 6.28 22.42 23.55
C LEU A 328 6.10 22.32 22.04
N LYS A 329 5.17 23.08 21.44
CA LYS A 329 4.85 23.00 19.99
C LYS A 329 5.11 24.31 19.23
N TRP A 330 5.57 24.19 17.98
CA TRP A 330 5.66 25.29 17.00
C TRP A 330 5.05 24.88 15.65
N TRP A 331 4.81 25.86 14.78
CA TRP A 331 4.50 25.64 13.37
C TRP A 331 5.54 26.30 12.44
N GLY A 332 5.70 25.71 11.26
CA GLY A 332 6.71 26.10 10.26
C GLY A 332 6.30 27.30 9.42
N ALA A 333 7.26 27.84 8.66
CA ALA A 333 7.02 28.91 7.69
C ALA A 333 6.68 28.38 6.28
N LYS A 334 6.85 27.07 6.02
CA LYS A 334 6.56 26.45 4.71
C LYS A 334 5.11 25.97 4.65
N ILE A 335 4.27 26.75 3.98
CA ILE A 335 2.89 26.41 3.61
C ILE A 335 2.87 25.94 2.15
N PHE A 336 2.27 24.78 1.90
CA PHE A 336 2.36 24.11 0.60
C PHE A 336 1.04 23.48 0.14
N SER A 337 0.85 23.40 -1.17
CA SER A 337 -0.17 22.58 -1.82
C SER A 337 0.34 21.16 -2.05
N ASN A 338 -0.57 20.26 -2.47
CA ASN A 338 -0.24 18.95 -3.01
C ASN A 338 -1.13 18.71 -4.23
N THR A 339 -0.84 19.43 -5.31
CA THR A 339 -1.58 19.34 -6.57
C THR A 339 -1.31 17.98 -7.21
N LYS A 340 -2.34 17.16 -7.32
CA LYS A 340 -2.29 15.84 -7.93
C LYS A 340 -3.42 15.67 -8.95
N GLU A 341 -3.17 14.85 -9.95
CA GLU A 341 -4.23 14.34 -10.82
C GLU A 341 -5.15 13.43 -10.01
N ILE A 342 -6.46 13.70 -10.03
CA ILE A 342 -7.47 12.92 -9.29
C ILE A 342 -8.51 12.26 -10.20
N LEU A 343 -8.57 12.71 -11.46
CA LEU A 343 -9.24 12.10 -12.62
C LEU A 343 -8.41 12.49 -13.85
N PRO A 344 -8.46 11.75 -14.99
CA PRO A 344 -7.69 12.09 -16.18
C PRO A 344 -7.88 13.56 -16.64
N GLY A 345 -6.78 14.30 -16.72
CA GLY A 345 -6.73 15.73 -17.04
C GLY A 345 -7.21 16.67 -15.90
N ARG A 346 -7.54 16.18 -14.71
CA ARG A 346 -8.10 16.96 -13.59
C ARG A 346 -7.13 17.00 -12.41
N HIS A 347 -6.41 18.12 -12.33
CA HIS A 347 -5.44 18.41 -11.28
C HIS A 347 -6.07 19.26 -10.18
N VAL A 348 -5.99 18.80 -8.92
CA VAL A 348 -6.56 19.47 -7.74
C VAL A 348 -5.58 19.31 -6.57
N SER A 349 -5.37 20.37 -5.78
CA SER A 349 -4.67 20.22 -4.50
C SER A 349 -5.55 19.52 -3.48
N ALA A 350 -5.12 18.33 -3.06
CA ALA A 350 -5.83 17.47 -2.10
C ALA A 350 -4.81 16.83 -1.13
N PRO A 351 -5.22 16.39 0.06
CA PRO A 351 -4.35 15.62 0.93
C PRO A 351 -3.91 14.30 0.27
N PRO A 352 -2.72 13.76 0.59
CA PRO A 352 -2.27 12.45 0.12
C PRO A 352 -3.30 11.33 0.38
N PRO A 353 -3.42 10.32 -0.51
CA PRO A 353 -4.46 9.30 -0.42
C PRO A 353 -4.26 8.25 0.69
N ALA A 354 -3.22 8.37 1.51
CA ALA A 354 -3.02 7.52 2.67
C ALA A 354 -4.12 7.74 3.73
N LYS A 355 -4.41 6.72 4.55
CA LYS A 355 -5.46 6.77 5.57
C LYS A 355 -5.29 7.95 6.54
N ASP A 356 -4.06 8.26 6.94
CA ASP A 356 -3.68 9.37 7.82
C ASP A 356 -3.50 10.72 7.08
N TYR A 357 -3.75 10.78 5.76
CA TYR A 357 -3.33 11.85 4.85
C TYR A 357 -1.81 12.12 4.85
N SER A 358 -1.01 11.09 5.14
CA SER A 358 0.45 11.14 5.30
C SER A 358 0.92 12.22 6.30
N GLN A 359 0.10 12.56 7.29
CA GLN A 359 0.37 13.63 8.25
C GLN A 359 1.66 13.39 9.03
N TRP A 360 2.04 12.14 9.28
CA TRP A 360 3.27 11.80 10.00
C TRP A 360 4.51 11.70 9.09
N LYS A 361 4.35 11.68 7.76
CA LYS A 361 5.44 11.56 6.78
C LYS A 361 6.09 12.91 6.45
N VAL A 362 6.75 13.51 7.43
CA VAL A 362 7.39 14.84 7.29
C VAL A 362 8.80 14.71 6.67
N SER A 363 9.06 15.36 5.53
CA SER A 363 10.39 15.41 4.88
C SER A 363 11.43 16.14 5.74
N ARG A 364 12.73 15.95 5.49
CA ARG A 364 13.76 16.64 6.29
C ARG A 364 13.72 18.16 6.05
N GLN A 365 13.48 18.62 4.82
CA GLN A 365 13.21 20.04 4.49
C GLN A 365 12.12 20.69 5.38
N LEU A 366 11.09 19.93 5.76
CA LEU A 366 10.00 20.39 6.61
C LEU A 366 10.32 20.28 8.12
N LYS A 367 11.20 19.35 8.52
CA LYS A 367 11.76 19.28 9.88
C LYS A 367 12.76 20.41 10.15
N GLU A 368 13.61 20.72 9.16
CA GLU A 368 14.55 21.84 9.19
C GLU A 368 13.82 23.18 9.33
N ASP A 369 12.67 23.35 8.68
CA ASP A 369 11.79 24.52 8.86
C ASP A 369 11.34 24.69 10.32
N ILE A 370 10.91 23.62 11.01
CA ILE A 370 10.55 23.72 12.43
C ILE A 370 11.77 24.04 13.30
N VAL A 371 12.95 23.48 12.99
CA VAL A 371 14.19 23.78 13.73
C VAL A 371 14.61 25.24 13.54
N GLU A 372 14.46 25.80 12.33
CA GLU A 372 14.62 27.24 12.08
C GLU A 372 13.66 28.06 12.97
N GLN A 373 12.36 27.73 13.00
CA GLN A 373 11.38 28.50 13.77
C GLN A 373 11.58 28.36 15.30
N ARG A 374 11.99 27.19 15.79
CA ARG A 374 12.40 26.97 17.19
C ARG A 374 13.58 27.86 17.56
N ASN A 375 14.64 27.85 16.74
CA ASN A 375 15.85 28.63 16.98
C ASN A 375 15.58 30.15 16.92
N LEU A 376 14.68 30.59 16.04
CA LEU A 376 14.26 31.99 15.90
C LEU A 376 13.51 32.52 17.14
N TRP A 377 12.87 31.65 17.92
CA TRP A 377 12.18 32.00 19.16
C TRP A 377 13.03 31.92 20.42
N TYR A 378 13.91 30.93 20.51
CA TYR A 378 14.54 30.51 21.77
C TYR A 378 16.07 30.37 21.68
N GLY A 379 16.66 30.80 20.56
CA GLY A 379 18.11 30.86 20.34
C GLY A 379 18.84 29.56 20.69
N SER A 380 20.06 29.73 21.23
CA SER A 380 20.91 28.62 21.67
C SER A 380 20.36 27.86 22.87
N LYS A 381 19.46 28.43 23.68
CA LYS A 381 18.84 27.74 24.82
C LYS A 381 18.04 26.51 24.35
N SER A 382 17.36 26.63 23.21
CA SER A 382 16.64 25.51 22.59
C SER A 382 17.50 24.46 21.87
N ALA A 383 18.82 24.63 21.79
CA ALA A 383 19.68 23.74 21.00
C ALA A 383 19.59 22.27 21.46
N ASN A 384 19.47 22.05 22.78
CA ASN A 384 19.38 20.73 23.41
C ASN A 384 17.99 20.08 23.31
N TRP A 385 16.95 20.83 22.94
CA TRP A 385 15.57 20.32 22.93
C TRP A 385 15.39 19.22 21.88
N LYS A 386 15.07 18.01 22.36
CA LYS A 386 14.89 16.82 21.53
C LYS A 386 13.54 16.88 20.81
N MET A 387 13.59 17.12 19.50
CA MET A 387 12.42 17.11 18.61
C MET A 387 11.78 15.71 18.59
N THR A 388 10.71 15.50 19.36
CA THR A 388 10.04 14.20 19.52
C THR A 388 9.09 13.89 18.37
N LYS A 389 8.32 14.89 17.92
CA LYS A 389 7.19 14.72 17.00
C LYS A 389 7.22 15.77 15.89
N HIS A 390 6.79 15.37 14.70
CA HIS A 390 6.54 16.27 13.57
C HIS A 390 5.27 15.80 12.85
N ARG A 391 4.41 16.74 12.43
CA ARG A 391 3.15 16.42 11.76
C ARG A 391 2.72 17.53 10.80
N ILE A 392 2.34 17.15 9.57
CA ILE A 392 1.66 18.01 8.61
C ILE A 392 0.19 18.17 9.03
N CYS A 393 -0.32 19.40 9.07
CA CYS A 393 -1.71 19.73 9.29
C CYS A 393 -2.34 20.15 7.95
N TRP A 394 -3.38 19.43 7.49
CA TRP A 394 -4.09 19.73 6.25
C TRP A 394 -5.39 20.52 6.52
N ASP A 395 -5.56 21.69 5.90
CA ASP A 395 -6.79 22.49 5.95
C ASP A 395 -7.24 22.91 4.53
N ALA A 396 -8.47 23.39 4.40
CA ALA A 396 -8.94 24.07 3.20
C ALA A 396 -8.64 25.57 3.27
N PHE A 397 -8.20 26.14 2.15
CA PHE A 397 -7.70 27.51 2.06
C PHE A 397 -8.39 28.29 0.94
N THR A 398 -8.51 29.62 1.10
CA THR A 398 -8.95 30.56 0.05
C THR A 398 -7.96 31.71 -0.09
N THR A 399 -7.93 32.40 -1.23
CA THR A 399 -6.97 33.51 -1.45
C THR A 399 -7.12 34.67 -0.47
N SER A 400 -8.31 34.89 0.10
CA SER A 400 -8.56 35.90 1.15
C SER A 400 -8.43 35.38 2.59
N SER A 401 -8.06 34.11 2.78
CA SER A 401 -8.13 33.38 4.06
C SER A 401 -9.53 33.36 4.72
N ASP A 402 -10.59 33.76 4.02
CA ASP A 402 -11.95 33.71 4.54
C ASP A 402 -12.55 32.30 4.48
N PHE A 403 -13.44 32.01 5.43
CA PHE A 403 -14.33 30.85 5.37
C PHE A 403 -15.20 30.84 4.10
N ILE A 404 -15.77 29.68 3.81
CA ILE A 404 -16.92 29.54 2.92
C ILE A 404 -18.05 28.89 3.73
N ILE A 405 -19.08 29.69 4.00
CA ILE A 405 -20.30 29.34 4.73
C ILE A 405 -21.45 29.86 3.87
N SER A 406 -21.92 29.03 2.92
CA SER A 406 -22.90 29.46 1.91
C SER A 406 -23.63 28.27 1.24
N PRO A 407 -24.81 28.49 0.66
CA PRO A 407 -25.40 27.55 -0.30
C PRO A 407 -24.50 27.40 -1.53
N HIS A 408 -24.46 26.21 -2.12
CA HIS A 408 -23.69 25.95 -3.32
C HIS A 408 -24.52 26.29 -4.57
N SER A 409 -24.01 27.16 -5.45
CA SER A 409 -24.80 27.72 -6.57
C SER A 409 -25.30 26.67 -7.58
N ALA A 410 -24.53 25.61 -7.82
CA ALA A 410 -24.88 24.57 -8.79
C ALA A 410 -26.02 23.61 -8.36
N ALA A 411 -26.41 23.55 -7.09
CA ALA A 411 -27.39 22.57 -6.60
C ALA A 411 -28.13 23.03 -5.34
N LYS A 412 -29.47 23.11 -5.40
CA LYS A 412 -30.29 23.33 -4.20
C LYS A 412 -30.14 22.14 -3.25
N GLY A 413 -30.16 22.40 -1.94
CA GLY A 413 -29.96 21.38 -0.91
C GLY A 413 -28.49 21.12 -0.57
N LEU A 414 -27.54 21.59 -1.39
CA LEU A 414 -26.11 21.53 -1.11
C LEU A 414 -25.61 22.82 -0.47
N TYR A 415 -24.86 22.69 0.63
CA TYR A 415 -24.28 23.79 1.38
C TYR A 415 -22.81 23.50 1.69
N ILE A 416 -22.00 24.55 1.76
CA ILE A 416 -20.58 24.48 2.09
C ILE A 416 -20.34 25.22 3.41
N ALA A 417 -19.60 24.60 4.32
CA ALA A 417 -19.21 25.14 5.62
C ALA A 417 -17.77 24.67 5.95
N THR A 418 -16.78 25.34 5.35
CA THR A 418 -15.38 24.90 5.31
C THR A 418 -14.40 26.09 5.11
N CYS A 419 -13.17 25.81 4.68
CA CYS A 419 -12.07 26.77 4.47
C CYS A 419 -11.54 27.41 5.75
N GLY A 420 -11.14 26.57 6.72
CA GLY A 420 -10.60 27.03 8.01
C GLY A 420 -9.37 27.93 7.90
N SER A 421 -8.65 27.90 6.77
CA SER A 421 -7.53 28.78 6.43
C SER A 421 -6.51 28.90 7.58
N PHE A 422 -6.22 27.75 8.22
CA PHE A 422 -5.42 27.55 9.44
C PHE A 422 -5.85 28.32 10.70
N HIS A 423 -6.87 29.17 10.65
CA HIS A 423 -7.37 29.93 11.81
C HIS A 423 -8.70 29.45 12.38
N GLY A 424 -9.44 28.58 11.67
CA GLY A 424 -10.84 28.24 11.96
C GLY A 424 -11.13 27.63 13.34
N PHE A 425 -10.17 26.95 13.98
CA PHE A 425 -10.41 26.29 15.27
C PHE A 425 -10.93 27.23 16.37
N LYS A 426 -10.40 28.47 16.46
CA LYS A 426 -10.79 29.40 17.53
C LYS A 426 -12.26 29.83 17.47
N PHE A 427 -12.91 29.64 16.32
CA PHE A 427 -14.33 29.97 16.10
C PHE A 427 -15.25 28.76 16.35
N PHE A 428 -14.70 27.60 16.73
CA PHE A 428 -15.45 26.35 16.96
C PHE A 428 -16.72 26.52 17.84
N PRO A 429 -16.75 27.37 18.89
CA PRO A 429 -17.98 27.65 19.66
C PRO A 429 -19.09 28.40 18.90
N VAL A 430 -18.77 29.08 17.78
CA VAL A 430 -19.73 29.92 17.02
C VAL A 430 -19.97 29.49 15.57
N LEU A 431 -19.12 28.64 14.98
CA LEU A 431 -19.25 28.24 13.56
C LEU A 431 -20.66 27.72 13.22
N GLY A 432 -21.24 26.85 14.06
CA GLY A 432 -22.56 26.30 13.85
C GLY A 432 -23.70 27.33 13.90
N LYS A 433 -23.60 28.35 14.76
CA LYS A 433 -24.52 29.50 14.76
C LYS A 433 -24.53 30.18 13.40
N TYR A 434 -23.36 30.41 12.80
CA TYR A 434 -23.25 31.07 11.50
C TYR A 434 -23.70 30.19 10.33
N VAL A 435 -23.47 28.88 10.38
CA VAL A 435 -24.02 27.93 9.40
C VAL A 435 -25.55 27.91 9.47
N ILE A 436 -26.15 27.97 10.67
CA ILE A 436 -27.60 28.08 10.86
C ILE A 436 -28.16 29.40 10.31
N GLN A 437 -27.51 30.53 10.61
CA GLN A 437 -27.91 31.82 10.03
C GLN A 437 -27.86 31.82 8.49
N MET A 438 -26.92 31.08 7.90
CA MET A 438 -26.84 30.89 6.45
C MET A 438 -28.00 29.99 5.92
N LEU A 439 -28.33 28.90 6.62
CA LEU A 439 -29.44 28.00 6.25
C LEU A 439 -30.82 28.71 6.32
N GLU A 440 -30.97 29.68 7.22
CA GLU A 440 -32.20 30.47 7.44
C GLU A 440 -32.25 31.80 6.66
N ASP A 441 -31.23 32.07 5.84
CA ASP A 441 -30.98 33.35 5.15
C ASP A 441 -30.96 34.60 6.08
N SER A 442 -30.64 34.40 7.36
CA SER A 442 -30.53 35.43 8.40
C SER A 442 -29.09 35.88 8.67
N LEU A 443 -28.13 35.45 7.85
CA LEU A 443 -26.72 35.87 7.94
C LEU A 443 -26.59 37.35 7.53
N SER A 444 -25.71 38.12 8.19
CA SER A 444 -25.57 39.55 7.87
C SER A 444 -25.15 39.76 6.41
N PRO A 445 -25.59 40.85 5.72
CA PRO A 445 -25.25 41.07 4.31
C PRO A 445 -23.74 41.09 4.03
N GLU A 446 -22.97 41.60 4.98
CA GLU A 446 -21.50 41.58 4.96
C GLU A 446 -20.96 40.14 4.95
N LEU A 447 -21.30 39.33 5.95
CA LEU A 447 -20.84 37.94 6.05
C LEU A 447 -21.38 37.06 4.92
N LYS A 448 -22.62 37.27 4.48
CA LYS A 448 -23.23 36.59 3.34
C LYS A 448 -22.49 36.88 2.03
N THR A 449 -21.99 38.10 1.84
CA THR A 449 -21.14 38.45 0.70
C THR A 449 -19.73 37.88 0.86
N ARG A 450 -19.13 38.05 2.04
CA ARG A 450 -17.76 37.66 2.37
C ARG A 450 -17.54 36.14 2.38
N TRP A 451 -18.55 35.35 2.69
CA TRP A 451 -18.47 33.88 2.74
C TRP A 451 -19.19 33.16 1.58
N ALA A 452 -19.69 33.90 0.57
CA ALA A 452 -20.35 33.32 -0.59
C ALA A 452 -19.43 32.45 -1.47
N TRP A 453 -20.00 31.37 -2.03
CA TRP A 453 -19.35 30.45 -2.96
C TRP A 453 -18.74 31.17 -4.18
N ASP A 454 -19.55 31.95 -4.89
CA ASP A 454 -19.17 32.69 -6.09
C ASP A 454 -18.85 34.17 -5.82
N ARG A 455 -18.24 34.48 -4.66
CA ARG A 455 -17.67 35.81 -4.40
C ARG A 455 -16.47 36.10 -5.29
N GLU A 456 -16.28 37.37 -5.64
CA GLU A 456 -14.97 37.85 -6.09
C GLU A 456 -13.94 37.70 -4.95
N ARG A 457 -12.68 37.45 -5.29
CA ARG A 457 -11.60 37.21 -4.31
C ARG A 457 -10.34 37.99 -4.71
N PRO A 458 -9.55 38.49 -3.74
CA PRO A 458 -8.26 39.10 -4.03
C PRO A 458 -7.28 38.08 -4.63
N ASP A 459 -6.27 38.60 -5.32
CA ASP A 459 -5.16 37.80 -5.84
C ASP A 459 -4.38 37.16 -4.68
N HIS A 460 -4.04 35.89 -4.84
CA HIS A 460 -3.27 35.10 -3.87
C HIS A 460 -1.93 35.73 -3.48
N LEU A 461 -1.31 36.50 -4.38
CA LEU A 461 -0.06 37.24 -4.12
C LEU A 461 -0.20 38.30 -3.02
N GLN A 462 -1.41 38.68 -2.64
CA GLN A 462 -1.69 39.62 -1.55
C GLN A 462 -1.74 38.94 -0.16
N ASN A 463 -1.62 37.61 -0.10
CA ASN A 463 -1.81 36.82 1.12
C ASN A 463 -0.55 35.99 1.47
N PRO A 464 0.30 36.43 2.43
CA PRO A 464 1.50 35.71 2.84
C PRO A 464 1.28 34.29 3.39
N GLU A 465 0.05 33.96 3.81
CA GLU A 465 -0.32 32.63 4.32
C GLU A 465 -0.75 31.66 3.19
N TYR A 466 -0.90 32.14 1.95
CA TYR A 466 -1.30 31.30 0.83
C TYR A 466 -0.14 30.36 0.41
N PRO A 467 -0.41 29.10 0.02
CA PRO A 467 0.64 28.18 -0.39
C PRO A 467 1.53 28.72 -1.52
N ASN A 468 2.83 28.69 -1.28
CA ASN A 468 3.87 29.20 -2.19
C ASN A 468 4.85 28.11 -2.66
N SER A 469 4.56 26.85 -2.32
CA SER A 469 5.38 25.66 -2.57
C SER A 469 4.49 24.45 -2.85
N GLU A 470 4.96 23.49 -3.63
CA GLU A 470 4.31 22.16 -3.75
C GLU A 470 5.02 21.13 -2.85
N LEU A 471 4.26 20.21 -2.26
CA LEU A 471 4.79 19.15 -1.39
C LEU A 471 5.87 18.32 -2.10
N SER A 472 5.69 18.03 -3.39
CA SER A 472 6.64 17.27 -4.21
C SER A 472 8.02 17.93 -4.28
N ASP A 473 8.10 19.27 -4.36
CA ASP A 473 9.37 20.00 -4.36
C ASP A 473 10.03 20.06 -2.97
N LEU A 474 9.24 19.92 -1.91
CA LEU A 474 9.70 19.83 -0.52
C LEU A 474 10.07 18.39 -0.11
N GLU A 475 9.73 17.39 -0.92
CA GLU A 475 10.26 16.02 -0.84
C GLU A 475 11.52 15.84 -1.72
N LYS A 476 11.56 16.43 -2.92
CA LYS A 476 12.67 16.27 -3.91
C LYS A 476 14.05 16.81 -3.44
N LYS A 477 14.12 17.67 -2.43
CA LYS A 477 15.33 18.47 -2.11
C LYS A 477 16.18 17.98 -0.92
N ASP A 478 15.84 16.86 -0.28
CA ASP A 478 16.64 16.31 0.82
C ASP A 478 18.02 15.80 0.34
N PRO A 479 19.17 16.30 0.84
CA PRO A 479 20.49 16.00 0.25
C PRO A 479 20.93 14.53 0.26
N VAL A 480 20.24 13.66 0.98
CA VAL A 480 20.49 12.21 0.97
C VAL A 480 20.10 11.59 -0.38
N SER A 481 19.13 12.16 -1.11
CA SER A 481 18.80 11.75 -2.49
C SER A 481 19.82 12.23 -3.53
N ARG A 482 20.83 13.02 -3.15
CA ARG A 482 21.84 13.58 -4.09
C ARG A 482 23.10 12.73 -4.28
N ARG A 483 23.04 11.43 -3.97
CA ARG A 483 23.84 10.41 -4.68
C ARG A 483 23.03 9.61 -5.70
N GLU A 484 21.71 9.80 -5.77
CA GLU A 484 20.78 9.12 -6.68
C GLU A 484 20.04 10.14 -7.57
N ALA A 485 20.80 11.03 -8.23
CA ALA A 485 20.27 12.09 -9.08
C ALA A 485 21.09 12.31 -10.36
N GLY A 486 21.43 11.23 -11.07
CA GLY A 486 21.92 11.28 -12.45
C GLY A 486 20.79 11.65 -13.40
N VAL A 487 20.72 12.91 -13.82
CA VAL A 487 19.57 13.53 -14.51
C VAL A 487 19.18 12.86 -15.82
N LEU A 488 17.88 12.65 -16.01
CA LEU A 488 17.23 12.74 -17.33
C LEU A 488 15.71 13.05 -17.23
N GLU A 489 15.35 14.26 -16.79
CA GLU A 489 14.01 14.84 -17.08
C GLU A 489 14.03 15.44 -18.50
N LEU A 490 13.11 15.00 -19.37
CA LEU A 490 12.74 15.70 -20.61
C LEU A 490 11.45 16.49 -20.39
N ARG A 491 11.41 17.75 -20.81
CA ARG A 491 10.22 18.61 -20.68
C ARG A 491 9.20 18.36 -21.82
N PRO A 492 7.89 18.52 -21.54
CA PRO A 492 6.84 18.34 -22.55
C PRO A 492 6.78 19.50 -23.56
N ALA A 493 6.23 19.21 -24.73
CA ALA A 493 5.85 20.23 -25.71
C ALA A 493 4.44 20.79 -25.41
N LEU A 494 4.23 22.08 -25.72
CA LEU A 494 2.93 22.75 -25.72
C LEU A 494 2.80 23.65 -26.98
N PRO A 495 1.57 24.05 -27.38
CA PRO A 495 1.24 24.19 -28.78
C PRO A 495 1.61 25.55 -29.43
N VAL A 496 1.57 25.53 -30.77
CA VAL A 496 1.71 26.69 -31.65
C VAL A 496 0.59 27.71 -31.42
N MET A 497 0.93 28.98 -31.17
CA MET A 497 0.25 30.13 -31.79
C MET A 497 1.07 31.44 -31.75
N PHE A 498 1.16 32.08 -32.92
CA PHE A 498 1.44 33.49 -33.27
C PHE A 498 2.47 34.37 -32.53
N LEU A 499 3.26 35.08 -33.36
CA LEU A 499 4.21 36.14 -33.00
C LEU A 499 3.56 37.54 -33.04
N SER A 500 3.97 38.44 -32.13
CA SER A 500 4.05 39.89 -32.40
C SER A 500 5.29 40.49 -31.70
N ARG A 501 5.96 41.43 -32.37
CA ARG A 501 7.36 41.87 -32.09
C ARG A 501 7.48 43.03 -31.09
N GLY A 502 8.68 43.22 -30.52
CA GLY A 502 9.13 44.55 -30.05
C GLY A 502 10.42 44.60 -29.19
N GLU A 503 11.60 44.64 -29.83
CA GLU A 503 12.83 45.45 -29.52
C GLU A 503 13.43 45.51 -28.07
N ALA A 504 14.73 45.65 -27.78
CA ALA A 504 16.03 45.70 -28.51
C ALA A 504 17.16 45.27 -27.50
N ILE A 505 18.23 44.51 -27.82
CA ILE A 505 19.50 44.85 -28.53
C ILE A 505 20.28 46.00 -27.85
N ALA A 506 21.59 45.94 -27.51
CA ALA A 506 22.71 44.98 -27.75
C ALA A 506 23.50 44.71 -26.41
N GLU A 507 24.73 44.17 -26.31
CA GLU A 507 25.79 43.69 -27.24
C GLU A 507 26.70 42.64 -26.52
N ARG A 508 27.45 41.83 -27.30
CA ARG A 508 28.68 41.04 -26.98
C ARG A 508 28.68 39.99 -25.82
N GLU A 509 29.31 38.82 -25.95
CA GLU A 509 30.00 38.18 -27.09
C GLU A 509 29.40 36.80 -27.41
N ILE A 510 29.00 36.60 -28.67
CA ILE A 510 28.77 35.28 -29.28
C ILE A 510 29.72 35.18 -30.48
N LYS A 511 30.60 34.17 -30.49
CA LYS A 511 31.39 33.78 -31.67
C LYS A 511 31.94 32.37 -31.49
N LYS A 512 31.78 31.53 -32.53
CA LYS A 512 31.66 30.06 -32.46
C LYS A 512 30.34 29.67 -31.77
N LEU A 513 29.49 28.80 -32.32
CA LEU A 513 29.65 27.94 -33.49
C LEU A 513 28.35 27.88 -34.32
N ASP A 514 28.07 28.92 -35.11
CA ASP A 514 26.97 28.92 -36.08
C ASP A 514 27.50 29.30 -37.47
N LEU A 515 28.10 28.30 -38.14
CA LEU A 515 28.43 28.25 -39.57
C LEU A 515 29.20 26.95 -39.87
N LEU A 516 28.49 25.85 -40.17
CA LEU A 516 29.05 24.73 -40.97
C LEU A 516 28.02 23.74 -41.57
N LEU A 517 26.73 24.10 -41.67
CA LEU A 517 25.71 23.30 -42.38
C LEU A 517 24.90 24.11 -43.41
N SER A 518 25.58 24.97 -44.16
CA SER A 518 25.23 25.53 -45.49
C SER A 518 26.25 26.62 -45.85
N GLY A 519 26.66 26.83 -47.10
CA GLY A 519 26.57 26.05 -48.34
C GLY A 519 27.73 26.49 -49.26
N GLY A 520 28.16 25.68 -50.23
CA GLY A 520 29.42 25.93 -50.97
C GLY A 520 29.39 27.08 -51.97
N GLY A 521 30.53 27.76 -52.17
CA GLY A 521 30.74 28.76 -53.23
C GLY A 521 31.96 29.67 -53.04
N LEU A 522 32.94 29.60 -53.94
CA LEU A 522 34.12 30.50 -54.05
C LEU A 522 33.80 31.68 -55.00
N PRO A 523 34.45 32.88 -54.89
CA PRO A 523 35.76 33.08 -55.53
C PRO A 523 36.73 34.18 -54.98
N ASN A 524 37.98 34.14 -55.49
CA ASN A 524 38.94 35.24 -55.72
C ASN A 524 39.65 36.00 -54.56
N HIS A 525 40.85 35.51 -54.20
CA HIS A 525 42.20 36.13 -54.36
C HIS A 525 42.39 37.67 -54.55
N PRO A 526 43.55 38.27 -54.14
CA PRO A 526 44.90 37.71 -54.40
C PRO A 526 46.08 37.95 -53.39
N ALA A 527 47.12 37.10 -53.56
CA ALA A 527 48.57 37.36 -53.30
C ALA A 527 49.06 37.54 -51.82
N ARG A 528 50.31 37.18 -51.44
CA ARG A 528 51.46 36.57 -52.18
C ARG A 528 52.42 35.82 -51.22
N GLN A 529 53.27 34.95 -51.80
CA GLN A 529 54.42 34.22 -51.22
C GLN A 529 54.09 33.05 -50.26
N GLY A 530 54.80 31.90 -50.31
CA GLY A 530 55.67 31.43 -51.40
C GLY A 530 56.84 30.51 -51.04
N GLN A 531 56.60 29.24 -50.68
CA GLN A 531 57.54 28.12 -50.86
C GLN A 531 56.73 26.82 -51.02
N ALA A 532 57.17 25.89 -51.89
CA ALA A 532 56.29 24.84 -52.42
C ALA A 532 57.03 23.52 -52.75
N GLN A 533 56.28 22.42 -52.71
CA GLN A 533 56.61 21.13 -53.31
C GLN A 533 55.47 20.67 -54.23
N GLN A 534 55.76 19.73 -55.14
CA GLN A 534 55.11 19.65 -56.44
C GLN A 534 54.01 18.57 -56.56
N GLN A 535 53.00 18.87 -57.38
CA GLN A 535 52.06 17.91 -57.97
C GLN A 535 52.15 17.98 -59.51
N ALA A 536 51.77 16.89 -60.18
CA ALA A 536 51.60 16.80 -61.63
C ALA A 536 50.38 15.88 -61.96
N PRO A 537 49.60 16.15 -63.03
CA PRO A 537 48.15 16.28 -62.82
C PRO A 537 47.19 15.78 -63.95
N TYR A 538 45.88 15.93 -63.72
CA TYR A 538 44.74 15.89 -64.69
C TYR A 538 44.54 14.54 -65.44
N GLU A 539 43.46 14.24 -66.18
CA GLU A 539 42.29 14.95 -66.77
C GLU A 539 40.99 14.11 -66.54
N GLU A 540 39.74 14.43 -66.94
CA GLU A 540 38.89 15.64 -67.03
C GLU A 540 37.45 15.17 -67.46
N VAL A 541 36.45 16.07 -67.58
CA VAL A 541 35.14 15.91 -68.28
C VAL A 541 34.04 15.11 -67.52
N THR A 542 32.83 15.06 -68.08
CA THR A 542 31.52 15.20 -67.37
C THR A 542 30.40 14.26 -67.81
N ASP A 543 29.37 14.16 -66.94
CA ASP A 543 27.92 13.99 -67.24
C ASP A 543 27.33 12.56 -67.36
N THR A 544 25.99 12.52 -67.24
CA THR A 544 25.00 11.45 -67.51
C THR A 544 24.60 10.42 -66.43
N SER A 545 23.33 10.55 -66.00
CA SER A 545 22.26 9.54 -66.04
C SER A 545 22.38 8.17 -65.32
N GLU A 546 21.54 8.02 -64.29
CA GLU A 546 20.69 6.87 -63.90
C GLU A 546 21.04 5.37 -64.20
N LYS A 547 20.68 4.55 -63.20
CA LYS A 547 20.21 3.13 -63.24
C LYS A 547 21.23 2.00 -63.45
N SER A 548 21.50 1.31 -62.32
CA SER A 548 21.40 -0.15 -62.12
C SER A 548 21.88 -1.10 -63.23
N TYR A 549 22.91 -1.92 -62.94
CA TYR A 549 22.70 -3.36 -62.61
C TYR A 549 24.00 -4.07 -62.17
N SER A 550 23.95 -4.72 -60.99
CA SER A 550 24.58 -6.01 -60.60
C SER A 550 26.06 -6.40 -60.89
N VAL A 551 26.57 -7.29 -60.02
CA VAL A 551 27.68 -8.28 -60.16
C VAL A 551 29.06 -7.93 -59.54
N THR A 552 29.54 -8.94 -58.79
CA THR A 552 30.86 -9.24 -58.15
C THR A 552 32.07 -9.21 -59.14
N PRO A 553 33.37 -9.43 -58.75
CA PRO A 553 33.97 -10.16 -57.59
C PRO A 553 35.20 -9.39 -57.00
N PRO A 554 36.35 -9.98 -56.52
CA PRO A 554 36.71 -11.33 -56.05
C PRO A 554 37.42 -11.39 -54.67
N SER A 555 37.90 -12.59 -54.29
CA SER A 555 38.52 -12.94 -53.00
C SER A 555 40.02 -13.26 -53.07
N ARG A 556 40.71 -13.31 -51.90
CA ARG A 556 41.89 -14.14 -51.56
C ARG A 556 42.31 -13.89 -50.09
N SER A 557 42.90 -14.81 -49.30
CA SER A 557 42.87 -16.29 -49.26
C SER A 557 43.78 -16.82 -48.12
N ASN A 558 43.28 -17.67 -47.21
CA ASN A 558 43.99 -18.89 -46.70
C ASN A 558 43.28 -19.57 -45.49
N ARG A 559 42.73 -20.77 -45.74
CA ARG A 559 42.80 -22.07 -44.98
C ARG A 559 42.61 -22.14 -43.44
N PRO A 560 42.23 -23.31 -42.87
CA PRO A 560 41.99 -24.63 -43.50
C PRO A 560 40.53 -25.15 -43.37
N ASN A 561 40.25 -26.30 -43.99
CA ASN A 561 38.93 -26.94 -44.05
C ASN A 561 38.59 -27.72 -42.76
N TYR A 562 37.31 -27.83 -42.44
CA TYR A 562 36.59 -29.11 -42.25
C TYR A 562 35.10 -28.91 -42.71
N PRO A 563 34.26 -29.96 -42.81
CA PRO A 563 33.41 -30.14 -43.98
C PRO A 563 32.20 -29.21 -44.05
N THR A 564 31.87 -28.79 -45.27
CA THR A 564 30.54 -28.30 -45.63
C THR A 564 29.60 -29.48 -45.80
N ASP A 565 28.57 -29.58 -44.96
CA ASP A 565 27.30 -30.17 -45.38
C ASP A 565 26.33 -29.03 -45.72
N HIS A 566 25.95 -28.92 -46.98
CA HIS A 566 25.00 -27.91 -47.45
C HIS A 566 23.58 -28.49 -47.42
N SER A 567 22.94 -28.48 -46.25
CA SER A 567 21.57 -28.94 -46.04
C SER A 567 20.56 -27.80 -45.82
N ASN A 568 20.31 -27.04 -46.90
CA ASN A 568 19.11 -26.19 -47.11
C ASN A 568 18.84 -25.00 -46.16
N ASN A 569 18.02 -24.06 -46.64
CA ASN A 569 17.02 -23.41 -45.79
C ASN A 569 15.95 -24.45 -45.47
N ALA A 570 16.25 -25.38 -44.55
CA ALA A 570 15.24 -26.28 -44.02
C ALA A 570 14.34 -25.48 -43.08
N SER A 571 13.05 -25.35 -43.42
CA SER A 571 12.01 -25.27 -42.38
C SER A 571 12.23 -26.46 -41.44
N VAL A 572 12.20 -26.23 -40.14
CA VAL A 572 12.46 -27.31 -39.18
C VAL A 572 11.28 -28.26 -39.23
N VAL A 573 11.44 -29.37 -39.97
CA VAL A 573 10.44 -30.43 -40.02
C VAL A 573 10.46 -31.13 -38.66
N PHE A 574 9.60 -30.66 -37.76
CA PHE A 574 9.36 -31.32 -36.49
C PHE A 574 8.79 -32.71 -36.77
N ASP A 575 9.35 -33.73 -36.12
CA ASP A 575 8.79 -35.06 -36.12
C ASP A 575 7.43 -35.03 -35.40
N PRO A 576 6.30 -35.41 -36.04
CA PRO A 576 4.98 -35.38 -35.40
C PRO A 576 4.94 -36.17 -34.09
N ASP A 577 5.68 -37.28 -34.00
CA ASP A 577 5.75 -38.10 -32.78
C ASP A 577 6.51 -37.37 -31.64
N ASP A 578 7.53 -36.57 -31.96
CA ASP A 578 8.21 -35.71 -30.97
C ASP A 578 7.29 -34.57 -30.50
N MET A 579 6.50 -33.97 -31.40
CA MET A 579 5.57 -32.90 -31.01
C MET A 579 4.41 -33.43 -30.15
N ALA A 580 3.80 -34.54 -30.53
CA ALA A 580 2.77 -35.19 -29.71
C ALA A 580 3.31 -35.60 -28.33
N THR A 581 4.54 -36.13 -28.28
CA THR A 581 5.25 -36.45 -27.03
C THR A 581 5.53 -35.18 -26.20
N GLY A 582 6.05 -34.12 -26.82
CA GLY A 582 6.35 -32.84 -26.16
C GLY A 582 5.12 -32.19 -25.54
N ILE A 583 3.99 -32.14 -26.27
CA ILE A 583 2.71 -31.65 -25.75
C ILE A 583 2.24 -32.50 -24.56
N SER A 584 2.31 -33.84 -24.66
CA SER A 584 1.97 -34.75 -23.56
C SER A 584 2.83 -34.50 -22.31
N LEU A 585 4.15 -34.31 -22.48
CA LEU A 585 5.09 -33.99 -21.40
C LEU A 585 4.82 -32.60 -20.78
N TYR A 586 4.45 -31.60 -21.58
CA TYR A 586 4.07 -30.27 -21.09
C TYR A 586 2.90 -30.35 -20.11
N PHE A 587 1.82 -31.03 -20.49
CA PHE A 587 0.66 -31.17 -19.61
C PHE A 587 0.90 -32.12 -18.42
N LYS A 588 1.82 -33.10 -18.55
CA LYS A 588 2.20 -33.99 -17.45
C LYS A 588 3.01 -33.29 -16.36
N TYR A 589 3.89 -32.36 -16.72
CA TYR A 589 4.87 -31.77 -15.79
C TYR A 589 4.72 -30.25 -15.60
N CYS A 590 4.60 -29.47 -16.67
CA CYS A 590 4.72 -28.00 -16.63
C CYS A 590 3.39 -27.24 -16.49
N HIS A 591 2.30 -27.74 -17.06
CA HIS A 591 0.99 -27.08 -17.02
C HIS A 591 0.52 -26.85 -15.57
N ARG A 592 0.03 -25.64 -15.28
CA ARG A 592 -0.34 -25.15 -13.95
C ARG A 592 0.75 -25.30 -12.88
N GLN A 593 2.03 -25.40 -13.29
CA GLN A 593 3.15 -25.57 -12.35
C GLN A 593 4.44 -24.86 -12.84
N PRO A 594 4.58 -23.54 -12.58
CA PRO A 594 3.54 -22.61 -12.17
C PRO A 594 2.70 -22.11 -13.37
N ILE A 595 3.27 -22.20 -14.58
CA ILE A 595 2.73 -21.60 -15.80
C ILE A 595 1.46 -22.30 -16.31
N TRP A 596 0.50 -21.49 -16.76
CA TRP A 596 -0.75 -21.91 -17.38
C TRP A 596 -1.00 -20.97 -18.56
N CYS A 597 -0.41 -21.27 -19.72
CA CYS A 597 -0.51 -20.41 -20.90
C CYS A 597 -1.73 -20.76 -21.77
N PHE A 598 -1.88 -22.06 -22.06
CA PHE A 598 -2.88 -22.61 -22.98
C PHE A 598 -3.43 -23.95 -22.44
N GLU A 599 -4.61 -24.33 -22.93
CA GLU A 599 -5.29 -25.61 -22.69
C GLU A 599 -4.98 -26.65 -23.76
N ARG A 600 -5.32 -27.92 -23.49
CA ARG A 600 -5.07 -29.05 -24.42
C ARG A 600 -5.69 -28.82 -25.78
N ASP A 601 -6.95 -28.37 -25.80
CA ASP A 601 -7.71 -28.14 -27.04
C ASP A 601 -7.15 -26.95 -27.86
N GLU A 602 -6.45 -26.02 -27.20
CA GLU A 602 -5.85 -24.83 -27.82
C GLU A 602 -4.48 -25.09 -28.49
N VAL A 603 -3.93 -26.31 -28.32
CA VAL A 603 -2.67 -26.77 -28.93
C VAL A 603 -2.74 -28.22 -29.47
N GLY A 604 -3.94 -28.80 -29.58
CA GLY A 604 -4.14 -30.20 -29.97
C GLY A 604 -3.91 -30.49 -31.45
N ASP A 605 -4.10 -29.50 -32.32
CA ASP A 605 -3.77 -29.56 -33.74
C ASP A 605 -2.33 -29.07 -33.97
N TYR A 606 -1.37 -29.99 -33.93
CA TYR A 606 0.05 -29.66 -34.03
C TYR A 606 0.45 -29.16 -35.43
N ASP A 607 -0.27 -29.53 -36.49
CA ASP A 607 -0.04 -29.03 -37.86
C ASP A 607 -0.42 -27.54 -38.00
N SER A 608 -1.20 -27.01 -37.06
CA SER A 608 -1.57 -25.59 -36.97
C SER A 608 -0.64 -24.73 -36.10
N LEU A 609 0.28 -25.33 -35.34
CA LEU A 609 1.11 -24.61 -34.35
C LEU A 609 2.25 -23.80 -35.00
N PRO A 610 2.44 -22.53 -34.62
CA PRO A 610 3.61 -21.75 -35.03
C PRO A 610 4.94 -22.39 -34.61
N GLU A 611 5.93 -22.40 -35.52
CA GLU A 611 7.23 -23.06 -35.35
C GLU A 611 7.99 -22.58 -34.08
N GLU A 612 7.80 -21.31 -33.70
CA GLU A 612 8.35 -20.71 -32.47
C GLU A 612 7.79 -21.34 -31.20
N LEU A 613 6.49 -21.64 -31.18
CA LEU A 613 5.79 -22.22 -30.04
C LEU A 613 6.07 -23.72 -29.95
N ALA A 614 6.06 -24.42 -31.09
CA ALA A 614 6.51 -25.81 -31.19
C ALA A 614 7.95 -25.98 -30.66
N SER A 615 8.89 -25.15 -31.14
CA SER A 615 10.27 -25.12 -30.65
C SER A 615 10.36 -24.84 -29.15
N SER A 616 9.51 -23.95 -28.62
CA SER A 616 9.53 -23.57 -27.20
C SER A 616 8.95 -24.65 -26.28
N ILE A 617 7.90 -25.36 -26.72
CA ILE A 617 7.35 -26.54 -26.02
C ILE A 617 8.41 -27.64 -25.97
N LEU A 618 9.07 -27.96 -27.09
CA LEU A 618 10.14 -28.96 -27.13
C LEU A 618 11.35 -28.55 -26.27
N ALA A 619 11.81 -27.30 -26.34
CA ALA A 619 12.91 -26.79 -25.51
C ALA A 619 12.63 -26.87 -24.00
N LEU A 620 11.37 -26.67 -23.57
CA LEU A 620 10.98 -26.86 -22.19
C LEU A 620 10.88 -28.36 -21.80
N THR A 621 10.38 -29.20 -22.70
CA THR A 621 9.98 -30.59 -22.37
C THR A 621 11.02 -31.67 -22.67
N SER A 622 12.04 -31.40 -23.50
CA SER A 622 13.12 -32.35 -23.82
C SER A 622 13.82 -32.91 -22.57
N ARG A 623 13.87 -32.14 -21.47
CA ARG A 623 14.38 -32.59 -20.16
C ARG A 623 13.62 -33.78 -19.55
N PHE A 624 12.38 -34.02 -19.98
CA PHE A 624 11.55 -35.14 -19.54
C PHE A 624 11.42 -36.26 -20.60
N SER A 625 12.15 -36.12 -21.72
CA SER A 625 12.27 -37.10 -22.80
C SER A 625 13.68 -37.74 -22.78
N GLU A 626 13.87 -38.78 -23.57
CA GLU A 626 15.18 -39.40 -23.83
C GLU A 626 16.04 -38.51 -24.76
N LYS A 627 15.42 -37.74 -25.66
CA LYS A 627 16.08 -36.81 -26.62
C LYS A 627 16.57 -35.51 -25.95
N ARG A 628 17.30 -35.62 -24.85
CA ARG A 628 17.80 -34.46 -24.05
C ARG A 628 18.75 -33.56 -24.83
N ASP A 629 19.59 -34.12 -25.69
CA ASP A 629 20.65 -33.39 -26.40
C ASP A 629 20.10 -32.32 -27.38
N HIS A 630 18.88 -32.51 -27.89
CA HIS A 630 18.24 -31.56 -28.79
C HIS A 630 17.72 -30.30 -28.09
N MET A 631 17.73 -30.23 -26.75
CA MET A 631 17.19 -29.10 -25.98
C MET A 631 17.80 -27.74 -26.38
N GLN A 632 19.10 -27.69 -26.66
CA GLN A 632 19.79 -26.47 -27.11
C GLN A 632 19.45 -26.09 -28.56
N LEU A 633 19.18 -27.08 -29.42
CA LEU A 633 18.75 -26.85 -30.80
C LEU A 633 17.36 -26.20 -30.83
N TYR A 634 16.37 -26.82 -30.16
CA TYR A 634 15.02 -26.26 -30.07
C TYR A 634 15.02 -24.88 -29.40
N SER A 635 15.83 -24.67 -28.35
CA SER A 635 15.98 -23.36 -27.69
C SER A 635 16.54 -22.29 -28.66
N SER A 636 17.51 -22.65 -29.50
CA SER A 636 18.13 -21.73 -30.46
C SER A 636 17.20 -21.40 -31.63
N ASN A 637 16.44 -22.39 -32.12
CA ASN A 637 15.43 -22.20 -33.16
C ASN A 637 14.32 -21.26 -32.66
N ALA A 638 13.76 -21.52 -31.46
CA ALA A 638 12.75 -20.67 -30.84
C ALA A 638 13.22 -19.21 -30.71
N LYS A 639 14.42 -18.98 -30.14
CA LYS A 639 15.01 -17.63 -30.01
C LYS A 639 15.12 -16.92 -31.36
N THR A 640 15.56 -17.63 -32.41
CA THR A 640 15.74 -17.08 -33.75
C THR A 640 14.41 -16.66 -34.38
N LEU A 641 13.39 -17.52 -34.31
CA LEU A 641 12.05 -17.26 -34.84
C LEU A 641 11.36 -16.10 -34.10
N ILE A 642 11.43 -16.08 -32.76
CA ILE A 642 10.88 -14.99 -31.93
C ILE A 642 11.53 -13.64 -32.28
N MET A 643 12.86 -13.60 -32.42
CA MET A 643 13.55 -12.35 -32.77
C MET A 643 13.22 -11.89 -34.19
N LEU A 644 12.96 -12.83 -35.12
CA LEU A 644 12.48 -12.52 -36.47
C LEU A 644 11.04 -11.95 -36.46
N ARG A 645 10.13 -12.48 -35.62
CA ARG A 645 8.79 -11.90 -35.40
C ARG A 645 8.86 -10.47 -34.87
N ILE A 646 9.71 -10.25 -33.86
CA ILE A 646 9.93 -8.93 -33.25
C ILE A 646 10.50 -7.95 -34.30
N ALA A 647 11.53 -8.35 -35.05
CA ALA A 647 12.15 -7.50 -36.07
C ALA A 647 11.20 -7.15 -37.23
N ASN A 648 10.31 -8.07 -37.61
CA ASN A 648 9.30 -7.87 -38.65
C ASN A 648 8.03 -7.14 -38.16
N GLY A 649 7.90 -6.89 -36.85
CA GLY A 649 6.69 -6.32 -36.25
C GLY A 649 5.48 -7.26 -36.28
N THR A 650 5.69 -8.57 -36.43
CA THR A 650 4.64 -9.60 -36.57
C THR A 650 4.44 -10.42 -35.29
N VAL A 651 4.68 -9.81 -34.13
CA VAL A 651 4.49 -10.41 -32.81
C VAL A 651 3.01 -10.69 -32.55
N ASP A 652 2.72 -11.93 -32.16
CA ASP A 652 1.38 -12.42 -31.79
C ASP A 652 1.36 -12.93 -30.33
N ILE A 653 0.26 -13.59 -29.93
CA ILE A 653 0.17 -14.21 -28.60
C ILE A 653 1.16 -15.38 -28.44
N THR A 654 1.34 -16.22 -29.48
CA THR A 654 2.20 -17.40 -29.40
C THR A 654 3.68 -17.04 -29.31
N THR A 655 4.11 -15.91 -29.88
CA THR A 655 5.45 -15.33 -29.68
C THR A 655 5.71 -15.01 -28.20
N ILE A 656 4.72 -14.47 -27.48
CA ILE A 656 4.85 -14.12 -26.06
C ILE A 656 4.72 -15.37 -25.17
N GLU A 657 3.87 -16.34 -25.53
CA GLU A 657 3.82 -17.67 -24.89
C GLU A 657 5.18 -18.38 -25.02
N SER A 658 5.78 -18.34 -26.21
CA SER A 658 7.10 -18.90 -26.49
C SER A 658 8.18 -18.32 -25.58
N LEU A 659 8.21 -16.99 -25.40
CA LEU A 659 9.12 -16.33 -24.45
C LEU A 659 8.82 -16.70 -22.99
N CYS A 660 7.55 -16.92 -22.61
CA CYS A 660 7.17 -17.40 -21.29
C CYS A 660 7.72 -18.82 -21.02
N LEU A 661 7.58 -19.74 -21.99
CA LEU A 661 8.14 -21.09 -21.92
C LEU A 661 9.68 -21.08 -21.86
N LEU A 662 10.34 -20.28 -22.70
CA LEU A 662 11.80 -20.13 -22.70
C LEU A 662 12.33 -19.47 -21.42
N SER A 663 11.57 -18.54 -20.83
CA SER A 663 11.88 -17.95 -19.53
C SER A 663 11.85 -19.01 -18.43
N TYR A 664 10.76 -19.80 -18.36
CA TYR A 664 10.64 -20.88 -17.37
C TYR A 664 11.72 -21.95 -17.55
N ALA A 665 11.98 -22.41 -18.78
CA ALA A 665 13.09 -23.33 -19.08
C ALA A 665 14.43 -22.79 -18.56
N SER A 666 14.74 -21.52 -18.84
CA SER A 666 15.98 -20.87 -18.38
C SER A 666 16.10 -20.82 -16.86
N PHE A 667 14.99 -20.67 -16.12
CA PHE A 667 15.00 -20.74 -14.65
C PHE A 667 15.21 -22.16 -14.13
N ILE A 668 14.61 -23.19 -14.76
CA ILE A 668 14.85 -24.60 -14.43
C ILE A 668 16.33 -24.96 -14.66
N ASP A 669 16.92 -24.42 -15.73
CA ASP A 669 18.33 -24.59 -16.14
C ASP A 669 19.34 -23.77 -15.30
N GLY A 670 18.90 -22.97 -14.32
CA GLY A 670 19.79 -22.13 -13.51
C GLY A 670 20.37 -20.91 -14.23
N ASN A 671 19.93 -20.64 -15.46
CA ASN A 671 20.33 -19.50 -16.28
C ASN A 671 19.49 -18.24 -15.93
N VAL A 672 19.53 -17.85 -14.66
CA VAL A 672 18.63 -16.83 -14.06
C VAL A 672 18.62 -15.51 -14.85
N HIS A 673 19.77 -15.00 -15.31
CA HIS A 673 19.83 -13.78 -16.11
C HIS A 673 19.15 -13.89 -17.47
N LEU A 674 19.25 -15.05 -18.13
CA LEU A 674 18.57 -15.29 -19.41
C LEU A 674 17.06 -15.47 -19.21
N GLY A 675 16.65 -16.14 -18.13
CA GLY A 675 15.25 -16.25 -17.72
C GLY A 675 14.62 -14.88 -17.45
N GLN A 676 15.32 -14.01 -16.70
CA GLN A 676 14.92 -12.64 -16.42
C GLN A 676 14.88 -11.76 -17.68
N PHE A 677 15.78 -11.97 -18.65
CA PHE A 677 15.73 -11.27 -19.93
C PHE A 677 14.50 -11.66 -20.77
N HIS A 678 14.25 -12.96 -20.97
CA HIS A 678 13.05 -13.43 -21.67
C HIS A 678 11.76 -12.96 -20.98
N LEU A 679 11.73 -12.96 -19.64
CA LEU A 679 10.61 -12.48 -18.83
C LEU A 679 10.38 -10.97 -18.99
N GLY A 680 11.44 -10.16 -18.85
CA GLY A 680 11.36 -8.71 -19.02
C GLY A 680 10.94 -8.29 -20.43
N LEU A 681 11.43 -9.01 -21.46
CA LEU A 681 10.99 -8.83 -22.85
C LEU A 681 9.51 -9.20 -23.02
N SER A 682 9.05 -10.32 -22.45
CA SER A 682 7.64 -10.73 -22.48
C SER A 682 6.73 -9.68 -21.84
N LEU A 683 7.07 -9.22 -20.63
CA LEU A 683 6.33 -8.19 -19.90
C LEU A 683 6.31 -6.85 -20.65
N GLN A 684 7.38 -6.51 -21.37
CA GLN A 684 7.42 -5.31 -22.20
C GLN A 684 6.57 -5.44 -23.47
N LEU A 685 6.49 -6.64 -24.08
CA LEU A 685 5.56 -6.91 -25.17
C LEU A 685 4.09 -6.88 -24.68
N CYS A 686 3.81 -7.42 -23.48
CA CYS A 686 2.49 -7.30 -22.84
C CYS A 686 2.07 -5.83 -22.63
N ARG A 687 2.98 -4.96 -22.14
CA ARG A 687 2.74 -3.50 -22.02
C ARG A 687 2.42 -2.86 -23.37
N SER A 688 3.20 -3.17 -24.41
CA SER A 688 2.98 -2.64 -25.78
C SER A 688 1.64 -3.10 -26.37
N ALA A 689 1.16 -4.30 -25.99
CA ALA A 689 -0.15 -4.83 -26.34
C ALA A 689 -1.27 -4.47 -25.34
N MET A 690 -0.97 -3.64 -24.32
CA MET A 690 -1.87 -3.25 -23.21
C MET A 690 -2.50 -4.43 -22.42
N LEU A 691 -1.93 -5.63 -22.51
CA LEU A 691 -2.37 -6.84 -21.78
C LEU A 691 -2.20 -6.71 -20.26
N ASP A 692 -1.58 -5.63 -19.78
CA ASP A 692 -1.41 -5.32 -18.36
C ASP A 692 -2.51 -4.38 -17.82
N MET A 693 -3.57 -4.12 -18.59
CA MET A 693 -4.71 -3.25 -18.24
C MET A 693 -6.05 -3.98 -18.38
N GLU A 694 -6.98 -3.80 -17.44
CA GLU A 694 -8.33 -4.42 -17.53
C GLU A 694 -9.07 -4.07 -18.83
N SER A 695 -8.89 -2.85 -19.36
CA SER A 695 -9.64 -2.34 -20.51
C SER A 695 -9.51 -3.17 -21.79
N VAL A 696 -8.42 -3.91 -21.98
CA VAL A 696 -8.25 -4.82 -23.13
C VAL A 696 -9.13 -6.07 -23.01
N TYR A 697 -9.53 -6.45 -21.80
CA TYR A 697 -10.35 -7.62 -21.49
C TYR A 697 -11.85 -7.29 -21.40
N ALA A 698 -12.25 -6.05 -21.70
CA ALA A 698 -13.65 -5.59 -21.69
C ALA A 698 -14.43 -5.94 -22.97
N VAL A 699 -13.78 -6.58 -23.95
CA VAL A 699 -14.40 -7.10 -25.19
C VAL A 699 -14.36 -8.62 -25.17
N ASP A 700 -15.49 -9.27 -25.45
CA ASP A 700 -15.60 -10.74 -25.55
C ASP A 700 -14.97 -11.27 -26.85
N ASP A 701 -13.64 -11.30 -26.86
CA ASP A 701 -12.79 -12.01 -27.81
C ASP A 701 -12.59 -13.46 -27.33
N PRO A 702 -12.72 -14.50 -28.19
CA PRO A 702 -12.46 -15.90 -27.81
C PRO A 702 -11.09 -16.15 -27.14
N THR A 703 -10.08 -15.33 -27.45
CA THR A 703 -8.73 -15.40 -26.86
C THR A 703 -8.60 -14.65 -25.53
N THR A 704 -9.64 -13.96 -25.06
CA THR A 704 -9.63 -13.13 -23.84
C THR A 704 -9.14 -13.88 -22.60
N ASP A 705 -9.49 -15.16 -22.43
CA ASP A 705 -9.03 -15.93 -21.27
C ASP A 705 -7.58 -16.43 -21.42
N ARG A 706 -7.18 -16.89 -22.62
CA ARG A 706 -5.78 -17.25 -22.96
C ARG A 706 -4.82 -16.08 -22.71
N LYS A 707 -5.26 -14.85 -23.03
CA LYS A 707 -4.55 -13.59 -22.73
C LYS A 707 -4.40 -13.31 -21.22
N LYS A 708 -5.34 -13.72 -20.36
CA LYS A 708 -5.24 -13.59 -18.90
C LYS A 708 -4.29 -14.64 -18.32
N ARG A 709 -4.47 -15.89 -18.77
CA ARG A 709 -3.64 -17.06 -18.46
C ARG A 709 -2.16 -16.79 -18.73
N LEU A 710 -1.83 -16.28 -19.91
CA LEU A 710 -0.47 -15.82 -20.26
C LEU A 710 0.05 -14.71 -19.34
N PHE A 711 -0.70 -13.61 -19.16
CA PHE A 711 -0.26 -12.47 -18.35
C PHE A 711 0.03 -12.89 -16.89
N TRP A 712 -0.88 -13.62 -16.26
CA TRP A 712 -0.73 -14.06 -14.87
C TRP A 712 0.34 -15.17 -14.73
N SER A 713 0.60 -15.96 -15.77
CA SER A 713 1.74 -16.89 -15.81
C SER A 713 3.09 -16.18 -15.81
N LEU A 714 3.24 -15.11 -16.62
CA LEU A 714 4.41 -14.24 -16.57
C LEU A 714 4.55 -13.57 -15.20
N GLN A 715 3.43 -13.14 -14.61
CA GLN A 715 3.42 -12.52 -13.28
C GLN A 715 3.82 -13.52 -12.16
N LEU A 716 3.47 -14.80 -12.25
CA LEU A 716 3.94 -15.87 -11.35
C LEU A 716 5.45 -16.14 -11.48
N LEU A 717 5.99 -16.10 -12.70
CA LEU A 717 7.43 -16.20 -12.93
C LEU A 717 8.17 -14.99 -12.36
N GLU A 718 7.64 -13.77 -12.53
CA GLU A 718 8.20 -12.55 -11.91
C GLU A 718 8.11 -12.62 -10.37
N GLN A 719 6.99 -13.12 -9.82
CA GLN A 719 6.80 -13.35 -8.39
C GLN A 719 7.72 -14.42 -7.79
N SER A 720 8.16 -15.40 -8.58
CA SER A 720 9.03 -16.50 -8.13
C SER A 720 10.52 -16.20 -8.36
N TYR A 721 10.88 -15.70 -9.55
CA TYR A 721 12.26 -15.64 -10.09
C TYR A 721 12.66 -14.25 -10.62
N GLY A 722 11.74 -13.29 -10.65
CA GLY A 722 11.97 -11.90 -11.08
C GLY A 722 12.95 -11.12 -10.20
N ARG A 723 13.49 -10.01 -10.74
CA ARG A 723 14.48 -9.15 -10.06
C ARG A 723 13.77 -8.07 -9.23
N GLN A 724 14.08 -7.98 -7.93
CA GLN A 724 13.33 -7.13 -6.99
C GLN A 724 13.49 -5.62 -7.24
N ASP A 725 14.68 -5.23 -7.72
CA ASP A 725 15.10 -3.83 -7.87
C ASP A 725 15.39 -3.49 -9.34
N GLY A 726 14.61 -4.07 -10.26
CA GLY A 726 14.78 -3.85 -11.71
C GLY A 726 13.95 -2.67 -12.21
N LEU A 727 14.53 -1.79 -13.03
CA LEU A 727 13.79 -0.70 -13.70
C LEU A 727 12.61 -1.21 -14.58
N LEU A 728 12.69 -2.46 -15.04
CA LEU A 728 11.62 -3.13 -15.79
C LEU A 728 10.67 -3.95 -14.90
N SER A 729 11.03 -4.24 -13.65
CA SER A 729 10.15 -4.92 -12.70
C SER A 729 9.01 -3.98 -12.31
N PHE A 730 7.78 -4.49 -12.26
CA PHE A 730 6.63 -3.66 -11.90
C PHE A 730 6.64 -3.34 -10.39
N PRO A 731 6.26 -2.11 -9.97
CA PRO A 731 5.97 -1.84 -8.57
C PRO A 731 4.81 -2.72 -8.12
N ASN A 732 5.10 -3.74 -7.30
CA ASN A 732 4.11 -4.74 -6.87
C ASN A 732 2.86 -4.10 -6.24
N ASP A 733 3.04 -2.97 -5.52
CA ASP A 733 1.98 -2.16 -4.91
C ASP A 733 0.85 -1.76 -5.89
N VAL A 734 1.14 -1.69 -7.20
CA VAL A 734 0.20 -1.23 -8.24
C VAL A 734 -0.73 -2.35 -8.73
N ARG A 735 -0.36 -3.62 -8.57
CA ARG A 735 -1.17 -4.79 -9.01
C ARG A 735 -1.26 -5.89 -7.96
N ARG A 736 -1.76 -5.54 -6.78
CA ARG A 736 -2.31 -6.53 -5.84
C ARG A 736 -3.46 -7.28 -6.54
N PRO A 737 -3.44 -8.63 -6.64
CA PRO A 737 -4.49 -9.34 -7.36
C PRO A 737 -5.82 -9.32 -6.57
N THR A 738 -6.89 -8.86 -7.20
CA THR A 738 -8.22 -8.78 -6.56
C THR A 738 -9.01 -10.06 -6.81
N LEU A 739 -9.10 -10.91 -5.79
CA LEU A 739 -10.05 -12.04 -5.78
C LEU A 739 -11.50 -11.49 -5.78
N PRO A 740 -12.42 -12.04 -6.61
CA PRO A 740 -13.81 -11.61 -6.65
C PRO A 740 -14.50 -11.88 -5.30
N ALA A 741 -15.12 -10.85 -4.73
CA ALA A 741 -15.91 -10.99 -3.51
C ALA A 741 -17.34 -11.43 -3.84
N SER A 742 -17.90 -12.35 -3.05
CA SER A 742 -19.32 -12.75 -3.15
C SER A 742 -20.23 -11.66 -2.56
N GLY A 743 -20.38 -10.55 -3.28
CA GLY A 743 -21.28 -9.43 -2.96
C GLY A 743 -21.23 -8.36 -4.05
N ASN A 744 -22.40 -7.86 -4.49
CA ASN A 744 -22.53 -6.99 -5.67
C ASN A 744 -21.85 -5.61 -5.48
N GLN A 745 -20.58 -5.51 -5.86
CA GLN A 745 -19.88 -4.24 -6.06
C GLN A 745 -19.92 -3.88 -7.56
N MET A 746 -20.46 -2.71 -7.90
CA MET A 746 -20.30 -2.14 -9.24
C MET A 746 -19.04 -1.28 -9.25
N GLU A 747 -17.99 -1.79 -9.88
CA GLU A 747 -16.69 -1.14 -10.03
C GLU A 747 -16.66 -0.18 -11.23
N GLN A 748 -15.89 0.92 -11.11
CA GLN A 748 -15.22 1.71 -12.17
C GLN A 748 -14.67 3.02 -11.55
N ASP A 749 -13.49 3.53 -11.89
CA ASP A 749 -12.34 2.91 -12.56
C ASP A 749 -11.06 3.70 -12.21
N SER A 750 -9.94 3.01 -12.01
CA SER A 750 -8.59 3.61 -11.97
C SER A 750 -7.54 2.53 -12.23
N SER A 751 -7.36 2.17 -13.50
CA SER A 751 -6.30 1.25 -13.99
C SER A 751 -6.17 -0.04 -13.17
N LYS A 752 -7.27 -0.80 -13.07
CA LYS A 752 -7.29 -2.12 -12.44
C LYS A 752 -6.30 -3.07 -13.15
N ALA A 753 -5.70 -3.96 -12.36
CA ALA A 753 -4.93 -5.09 -12.89
C ALA A 753 -5.81 -5.96 -13.83
N PRO A 754 -5.23 -6.70 -14.79
CA PRO A 754 -5.98 -7.63 -15.62
C PRO A 754 -6.81 -8.59 -14.77
N PRO A 755 -8.11 -8.79 -15.06
CA PRO A 755 -8.92 -9.72 -14.29
C PRO A 755 -8.33 -11.13 -14.35
N LEU A 756 -8.46 -11.88 -13.27
CA LEU A 756 -7.95 -13.25 -13.17
C LEU A 756 -8.64 -14.17 -14.23
N PRO A 757 -7.95 -15.20 -14.73
CA PRO A 757 -8.54 -16.18 -15.64
C PRO A 757 -9.63 -17.01 -14.95
N ARG A 758 -10.52 -17.62 -15.73
CA ARG A 758 -11.59 -18.49 -15.19
C ARG A 758 -11.01 -19.83 -14.73
N ASP A 759 -10.82 -19.96 -13.42
CA ASP A 759 -10.42 -21.22 -12.79
C ASP A 759 -11.58 -21.80 -11.99
N GLU A 760 -12.18 -22.88 -12.52
CA GLU A 760 -13.33 -23.59 -11.93
C GLU A 760 -12.91 -24.83 -11.12
N LEU A 761 -11.59 -25.10 -10.98
CA LEU A 761 -11.10 -26.30 -10.32
C LEU A 761 -11.25 -26.23 -8.79
N GLY A 762 -12.17 -27.06 -8.26
CA GLY A 762 -12.35 -27.30 -6.83
C GLY A 762 -13.18 -26.25 -6.09
N THR A 763 -13.79 -25.30 -6.79
CA THR A 763 -14.70 -24.31 -6.20
C THR A 763 -15.99 -24.98 -5.73
N SER A 764 -16.55 -24.53 -4.60
CA SER A 764 -17.85 -25.04 -4.09
C SER A 764 -19.02 -24.20 -4.58
N THR A 765 -18.79 -22.94 -4.96
CA THR A 765 -19.75 -22.09 -5.69
C THR A 765 -19.08 -21.40 -6.89
N PRO A 766 -19.83 -21.07 -7.97
CA PRO A 766 -19.29 -20.32 -9.13
C PRO A 766 -18.84 -18.88 -8.85
N SER A 767 -18.89 -18.44 -7.59
CA SER A 767 -18.45 -17.11 -7.12
C SER A 767 -17.21 -17.17 -6.24
N GLU A 768 -16.66 -18.36 -5.98
CA GLU A 768 -15.37 -18.55 -5.33
C GLU A 768 -14.23 -18.55 -6.38
N PRO A 769 -13.07 -17.95 -6.09
CA PRO A 769 -11.89 -18.07 -6.94
C PRO A 769 -11.26 -19.46 -6.84
N GLY A 770 -11.00 -20.11 -7.98
CA GLY A 770 -10.28 -21.39 -8.04
C GLY A 770 -8.82 -21.32 -7.59
N ILE A 771 -8.26 -22.50 -7.36
CA ILE A 771 -6.99 -22.72 -6.64
C ILE A 771 -5.73 -22.11 -7.28
N TRP A 772 -5.69 -21.98 -8.61
CA TRP A 772 -4.55 -21.32 -9.26
C TRP A 772 -4.60 -19.80 -9.03
N ASN A 773 -5.79 -19.22 -9.00
CA ASN A 773 -5.99 -17.79 -8.73
C ASN A 773 -5.65 -17.43 -7.27
N THR A 774 -5.95 -18.29 -6.29
CA THR A 774 -5.53 -18.06 -4.90
C THR A 774 -4.01 -18.23 -4.73
N SER A 775 -3.40 -19.19 -5.43
CA SER A 775 -1.92 -19.30 -5.51
C SER A 775 -1.25 -18.08 -6.14
N VAL A 776 -1.87 -17.39 -7.11
CA VAL A 776 -1.37 -16.12 -7.69
C VAL A 776 -1.39 -14.99 -6.66
N CYS A 777 -2.43 -14.91 -5.83
CA CYS A 777 -2.51 -13.91 -4.75
C CYS A 777 -1.43 -14.12 -3.70
N LEU A 778 -1.20 -15.37 -3.30
CA LEU A 778 -0.17 -15.69 -2.31
C LEU A 778 1.25 -15.53 -2.89
N GLY A 779 1.44 -15.78 -4.19
CA GLY A 779 2.66 -15.44 -4.93
C GLY A 779 3.01 -13.95 -4.93
N TRP A 780 2.00 -13.06 -4.91
CA TRP A 780 2.23 -11.61 -4.76
C TRP A 780 2.75 -11.25 -3.36
N VAL A 781 2.25 -11.89 -2.30
CA VAL A 781 2.81 -11.73 -0.94
C VAL A 781 4.26 -12.24 -0.89
N TRP A 782 4.54 -13.37 -1.56
CA TRP A 782 5.90 -13.91 -1.68
C TRP A 782 6.87 -12.98 -2.42
N SER A 783 6.43 -12.20 -3.43
CA SER A 783 7.31 -11.18 -4.02
C SER A 783 7.67 -10.07 -3.03
N GLN A 784 6.81 -9.76 -2.04
CA GLN A 784 7.16 -8.81 -0.97
C GLN A 784 8.13 -9.43 0.05
N VAL A 785 8.04 -10.73 0.30
CA VAL A 785 9.05 -11.47 1.10
C VAL A 785 10.42 -11.43 0.41
N ARG A 786 10.49 -11.73 -0.89
CA ARG A 786 11.77 -11.64 -1.65
C ARG A 786 12.33 -10.22 -1.67
N LYS A 787 11.48 -9.20 -1.80
CA LYS A 787 11.91 -7.80 -1.67
C LYS A 787 12.46 -7.51 -0.27
N TYR A 788 11.81 -7.98 0.80
CA TYR A 788 12.32 -7.84 2.17
C TYR A 788 13.70 -8.52 2.35
N VAL A 789 13.94 -9.68 1.72
CA VAL A 789 15.26 -10.33 1.71
C VAL A 789 16.29 -9.51 0.91
N SER A 790 15.89 -8.82 -0.18
CA SER A 790 16.75 -7.85 -0.88
C SER A 790 17.08 -6.65 0.01
N ASP A 791 16.07 -6.02 0.64
CA ASP A 791 16.24 -4.92 1.60
C ASP A 791 17.25 -5.31 2.70
N CYS A 792 17.12 -6.51 3.28
CA CYS A 792 18.01 -7.00 4.33
C CYS A 792 19.46 -7.19 3.85
N ALA A 793 19.68 -7.80 2.68
CA ALA A 793 21.03 -8.02 2.13
C ALA A 793 21.74 -6.70 1.78
N HIS A 794 20.99 -5.69 1.33
CA HIS A 794 21.49 -4.34 1.08
C HIS A 794 21.59 -3.46 2.35
N ASN A 795 21.42 -4.05 3.55
CA ASN A 795 21.46 -3.37 4.85
C ASN A 795 20.39 -2.28 5.07
N ILE A 796 19.26 -2.38 4.36
CA ILE A 796 18.09 -1.49 4.48
C ILE A 796 17.05 -2.05 5.48
N LEU A 797 17.51 -2.83 6.47
CA LEU A 797 16.64 -3.41 7.50
C LEU A 797 16.13 -2.32 8.47
N LYS A 798 14.83 -2.02 8.39
CA LYS A 798 14.08 -1.34 9.46
C LYS A 798 13.72 -2.30 10.58
N GLU A 799 13.52 -1.76 11.79
CA GLU A 799 13.17 -2.54 12.98
C GLU A 799 11.81 -3.28 12.80
N PRO A 800 11.78 -4.63 12.77
CA PRO A 800 10.58 -5.40 12.36
C PRO A 800 9.32 -5.15 13.20
N TRP A 801 9.50 -4.82 14.48
CA TRP A 801 8.40 -4.54 15.42
C TRP A 801 7.77 -3.14 15.22
N ARG A 802 8.21 -2.35 14.23
CA ARG A 802 7.55 -1.10 13.83
C ARG A 802 6.44 -1.34 12.82
N HIS A 803 5.33 -0.62 12.98
CA HIS A 803 4.19 -0.64 12.06
C HIS A 803 4.53 -0.18 10.62
N ASP A 804 5.57 0.65 10.43
CA ASP A 804 6.00 1.13 9.10
C ASP A 804 7.12 0.30 8.44
N SER A 805 7.54 -0.80 9.09
CA SER A 805 8.55 -1.73 8.57
C SER A 805 8.01 -2.56 7.40
N THR A 806 8.91 -3.07 6.54
CA THR A 806 8.51 -4.01 5.48
C THR A 806 7.91 -5.28 6.09
N TYR A 807 8.51 -5.82 7.16
CA TYR A 807 7.99 -6.99 7.91
C TYR A 807 6.51 -6.83 8.31
N ALA A 808 6.15 -5.71 8.95
CA ALA A 808 4.79 -5.48 9.42
C ALA A 808 3.75 -5.37 8.28
N LYS A 809 4.15 -4.81 7.13
CA LYS A 809 3.31 -4.74 5.93
C LYS A 809 3.08 -6.12 5.33
N VAL A 810 4.14 -6.88 5.08
CA VAL A 810 4.01 -8.23 4.48
C VAL A 810 3.22 -9.17 5.39
N LEU A 811 3.35 -9.04 6.72
CA LEU A 811 2.51 -9.77 7.66
C LEU A 811 1.02 -9.37 7.56
N SER A 812 0.72 -8.07 7.39
CA SER A 812 -0.66 -7.61 7.17
C SER A 812 -1.23 -8.11 5.83
N ASP A 813 -0.43 -8.08 4.77
CA ASP A 813 -0.79 -8.58 3.44
C ASP A 813 -1.02 -10.09 3.42
N PHE A 814 -0.20 -10.84 4.17
CA PHE A 814 -0.36 -12.28 4.36
C PHE A 814 -1.69 -12.60 5.06
N MET A 815 -1.98 -11.95 6.20
CA MET A 815 -3.22 -12.15 6.97
C MET A 815 -4.47 -11.80 6.14
N GLU A 816 -4.44 -10.72 5.34
CA GLU A 816 -5.57 -10.38 4.48
C GLU A 816 -5.74 -11.35 3.30
N THR A 817 -4.63 -11.87 2.75
CA THR A 817 -4.67 -12.87 1.68
C THR A 817 -5.21 -14.21 2.20
N GLU A 818 -4.72 -14.68 3.35
CA GLU A 818 -5.21 -15.87 4.07
C GLU A 818 -6.72 -15.79 4.33
N ASN A 819 -7.20 -14.65 4.84
CA ASN A 819 -8.63 -14.44 5.09
C ASN A 819 -9.49 -14.52 3.80
N ARG A 820 -8.90 -14.25 2.63
CA ARG A 820 -9.56 -14.37 1.32
C ARG A 820 -9.46 -15.76 0.69
N ILE A 821 -8.66 -16.70 1.22
CA ILE A 821 -8.62 -18.09 0.72
C ILE A 821 -9.96 -18.77 1.04
N PRO A 822 -10.71 -19.25 0.03
CA PRO A 822 -12.00 -19.93 0.22
C PRO A 822 -11.87 -21.15 1.13
N MET A 823 -12.91 -21.43 1.93
CA MET A 823 -12.88 -22.57 2.86
C MET A 823 -12.64 -23.90 2.13
N CYS A 824 -13.13 -24.06 0.90
CA CYS A 824 -12.93 -25.25 0.08
C CYS A 824 -11.47 -25.53 -0.34
N HIS A 825 -10.56 -24.56 -0.21
CA HIS A 825 -9.14 -24.71 -0.55
C HIS A 825 -8.21 -24.84 0.68
N ARG A 826 -8.68 -24.50 1.89
CA ARG A 826 -7.88 -24.58 3.13
C ARG A 826 -7.53 -26.01 3.54
N TYR A 827 -6.42 -26.17 4.26
CA TYR A 827 -5.81 -27.46 4.56
C TYR A 827 -6.80 -28.49 5.17
N ASP A 828 -7.52 -28.09 6.22
CA ASP A 828 -8.42 -28.99 6.96
C ASP A 828 -9.71 -29.35 6.22
N SER A 829 -10.11 -28.55 5.22
CA SER A 829 -11.26 -28.83 4.36
C SER A 829 -10.89 -29.74 3.19
N VAL A 830 -9.71 -29.49 2.59
CA VAL A 830 -9.18 -30.29 1.48
C VAL A 830 -8.70 -31.66 1.95
N LYS A 831 -8.15 -31.73 3.17
CA LYS A 831 -7.65 -32.94 3.82
C LYS A 831 -6.70 -33.77 2.97
N PHE A 832 -5.63 -33.14 2.46
CA PHE A 832 -4.63 -33.81 1.61
C PHE A 832 -4.08 -35.11 2.22
N TYR A 833 -3.95 -35.18 3.54
CA TYR A 833 -3.53 -36.38 4.27
C TYR A 833 -4.46 -37.60 4.04
N GLU A 834 -5.78 -37.43 3.94
CA GLU A 834 -6.75 -38.52 3.68
C GLU A 834 -6.80 -38.98 2.21
N ARG A 835 -6.27 -38.18 1.26
CA ARG A 835 -6.39 -38.41 -0.19
C ARG A 835 -5.52 -39.56 -0.69
N LYS A 836 -6.01 -40.28 -1.71
CA LYS A 836 -5.31 -41.42 -2.33
C LYS A 836 -4.46 -41.01 -3.54
N MET A 837 -3.41 -41.77 -3.83
CA MET A 837 -2.48 -41.49 -4.93
C MET A 837 -3.16 -41.41 -6.30
N GLU A 838 -4.17 -42.25 -6.53
CA GLU A 838 -4.93 -42.32 -7.79
C GLU A 838 -5.79 -41.05 -7.98
N GLU A 839 -6.39 -40.57 -6.90
CA GLU A 839 -7.18 -39.33 -6.85
C GLU A 839 -6.30 -38.10 -7.10
N LEU A 840 -5.06 -38.10 -6.59
CA LEU A 840 -4.08 -37.06 -6.87
C LEU A 840 -3.63 -37.05 -8.33
N LYS A 841 -3.35 -38.24 -8.89
CA LYS A 841 -2.92 -38.41 -10.28
C LYS A 841 -4.01 -38.03 -11.28
N MET A 842 -5.29 -38.32 -10.96
CA MET A 842 -6.43 -37.94 -11.80
C MET A 842 -6.70 -36.42 -11.79
N ASN A 843 -6.59 -35.78 -10.62
CA ASN A 843 -6.91 -34.35 -10.45
C ASN A 843 -5.65 -33.47 -10.33
N ARG A 844 -4.54 -33.83 -11.01
CA ARG A 844 -3.22 -33.17 -10.93
C ARG A 844 -3.33 -31.64 -11.01
N ASP A 845 -4.17 -31.14 -11.90
CA ASP A 845 -4.28 -29.73 -12.26
C ASP A 845 -4.94 -28.87 -11.17
N TYR A 846 -5.59 -29.50 -10.18
CA TYR A 846 -5.94 -28.89 -8.89
C TYR A 846 -4.78 -29.01 -7.88
N TRP A 847 -4.19 -30.20 -7.76
CA TRP A 847 -3.22 -30.51 -6.70
C TRP A 847 -1.86 -29.83 -6.85
N ALA A 848 -1.37 -29.60 -8.07
CA ALA A 848 -0.11 -28.88 -8.30
C ALA A 848 -0.19 -27.39 -7.86
N PRO A 849 -1.24 -26.62 -8.24
CA PRO A 849 -1.51 -25.31 -7.65
C PRO A 849 -1.76 -25.34 -6.14
N TRP A 850 -2.52 -26.31 -5.64
CA TRP A 850 -2.76 -26.43 -4.19
C TRP A 850 -1.46 -26.62 -3.39
N LEU A 851 -0.56 -27.48 -3.86
CA LEU A 851 0.76 -27.66 -3.26
C LEU A 851 1.62 -26.39 -3.40
N LYS A 852 1.59 -25.70 -4.53
CA LYS A 852 2.28 -24.41 -4.71
C LYS A 852 1.78 -23.38 -3.69
N GLU A 853 0.47 -23.27 -3.48
CA GLU A 853 -0.13 -22.40 -2.47
C GLU A 853 0.35 -22.77 -1.05
N GLN A 854 0.18 -24.02 -0.62
CA GLN A 854 0.52 -24.42 0.75
C GLN A 854 2.03 -24.35 1.05
N PHE A 855 2.91 -24.70 0.09
CA PHE A 855 4.35 -24.46 0.26
C PHE A 855 4.66 -22.96 0.37
N THR A 856 3.99 -22.10 -0.40
CA THR A 856 4.15 -20.64 -0.29
C THR A 856 3.62 -20.11 1.05
N TYR A 857 2.49 -20.64 1.53
CA TYR A 857 1.86 -20.28 2.81
C TYR A 857 2.81 -20.49 3.98
N HIS A 858 3.51 -21.62 4.04
CA HIS A 858 4.51 -21.86 5.08
C HIS A 858 5.86 -21.18 4.80
N ALA A 859 6.24 -20.97 3.53
CA ALA A 859 7.49 -20.28 3.19
C ALA A 859 7.51 -18.81 3.64
N ILE A 860 6.40 -18.08 3.48
CA ILE A 860 6.28 -16.65 3.85
C ILE A 860 6.70 -16.39 5.32
N PRO A 861 6.04 -16.99 6.35
CA PRO A 861 6.43 -16.80 7.75
C PRO A 861 7.77 -17.47 8.09
N THR A 862 8.20 -18.52 7.37
CA THR A 862 9.52 -19.14 7.57
C THR A 862 10.66 -18.19 7.20
N VAL A 863 10.58 -17.53 6.04
CA VAL A 863 11.58 -16.54 5.60
C VAL A 863 11.47 -15.25 6.41
N LEU A 864 10.26 -14.71 6.60
CA LEU A 864 10.06 -13.47 7.35
C LEU A 864 10.65 -13.55 8.76
N ASN A 865 10.68 -14.72 9.39
CA ASN A 865 11.20 -14.94 10.74
C ASN A 865 12.58 -15.64 10.79
N HIS A 866 13.26 -15.81 9.65
CA HIS A 866 14.48 -16.61 9.57
C HIS A 866 15.61 -16.00 10.43
N PRO A 867 16.12 -16.69 11.49
CA PRO A 867 16.99 -16.08 12.51
C PRO A 867 18.22 -15.32 11.99
N PHE A 868 18.82 -15.82 10.90
CA PHE A 868 19.94 -15.18 10.19
C PHE A 868 19.70 -13.69 9.85
N LEU A 869 18.50 -13.32 9.37
CA LEU A 869 18.21 -11.95 8.92
C LEU A 869 18.44 -10.93 10.04
N TYR A 870 18.07 -11.30 11.26
CA TYR A 870 18.20 -10.44 12.43
C TYR A 870 19.59 -10.48 13.05
N ILE A 871 20.27 -11.64 13.00
CA ILE A 871 21.67 -11.76 13.44
C ILE A 871 22.58 -10.85 12.59
N VAL A 872 22.48 -10.94 11.26
CA VAL A 872 23.24 -10.09 10.33
C VAL A 872 22.80 -8.62 10.45
N GLY A 873 21.49 -8.37 10.51
CA GLY A 873 20.93 -7.03 10.68
C GLY A 873 21.43 -6.31 11.94
N ALA A 874 21.61 -7.02 13.06
CA ALA A 874 22.14 -6.46 14.30
C ALA A 874 23.67 -6.25 14.26
N GLN A 875 24.43 -7.09 13.55
CA GLN A 875 25.87 -6.86 13.37
C GLN A 875 26.16 -5.57 12.58
N HIS A 876 25.38 -5.29 11.53
CA HIS A 876 25.53 -4.06 10.75
C HIS A 876 24.90 -2.82 11.43
N ASN A 877 24.06 -2.99 12.45
CA ASN A 877 23.39 -1.91 13.17
C ASN A 877 23.61 -2.03 14.69
N PRO A 878 24.71 -1.49 15.26
CA PRO A 878 25.03 -1.62 16.69
C PRO A 878 23.99 -1.09 17.68
N ASN A 879 23.03 -0.28 17.23
CA ASN A 879 21.91 0.23 18.03
C ASN A 879 20.66 -0.67 17.98
N LEU A 880 20.64 -1.74 17.17
CA LEU A 880 19.49 -2.62 16.96
C LEU A 880 19.39 -3.67 18.08
N GLY A 881 18.99 -3.23 19.27
CA GLY A 881 18.64 -4.13 20.38
C GLY A 881 17.37 -4.92 20.07
N ILE A 882 17.51 -6.17 19.62
CA ILE A 882 16.37 -7.06 19.33
C ILE A 882 15.61 -7.37 20.63
N PRO A 883 14.31 -7.07 20.75
CA PRO A 883 13.54 -7.40 21.94
C PRO A 883 13.37 -8.92 22.11
N ASN A 884 13.65 -9.44 23.31
CA ASN A 884 13.50 -10.88 23.63
C ASN A 884 12.12 -11.45 23.25
N THR A 885 11.05 -10.68 23.45
CA THR A 885 9.67 -11.06 23.08
C THR A 885 9.50 -11.24 21.58
N PHE A 886 10.13 -10.38 20.77
CA PHE A 886 10.13 -10.51 19.31
C PHE A 886 10.99 -11.69 18.88
N TRP A 887 12.23 -11.78 19.36
CA TRP A 887 13.16 -12.86 19.05
C TRP A 887 12.57 -14.24 19.31
N ARG A 888 11.95 -14.42 20.49
CA ARG A 888 11.30 -15.68 20.88
C ARG A 888 10.16 -16.04 19.91
N ARG A 889 9.19 -15.14 19.73
CA ARG A 889 8.01 -15.42 18.88
C ARG A 889 8.39 -15.66 17.42
N SER A 890 9.38 -14.91 16.92
CA SER A 890 9.93 -15.08 15.58
C SER A 890 10.58 -16.46 15.42
N SER A 891 11.46 -16.83 16.36
CA SER A 891 12.11 -18.15 16.42
C SER A 891 11.08 -19.30 16.43
N GLU A 892 10.03 -19.16 17.25
CA GLU A 892 8.93 -20.13 17.36
C GLU A 892 8.13 -20.26 16.04
N GLN A 893 7.82 -19.15 15.36
CA GLN A 893 7.13 -19.18 14.05
C GLN A 893 8.01 -19.78 12.95
N ALA A 894 9.29 -19.40 12.84
CA ALA A 894 10.19 -19.95 11.83
C ALA A 894 10.29 -21.48 11.92
N LEU A 895 10.42 -22.02 13.13
CA LEU A 895 10.52 -23.45 13.38
C LEU A 895 9.18 -24.20 13.16
N LEU A 896 8.05 -23.58 13.51
CA LEU A 896 6.72 -24.12 13.23
C LEU A 896 6.49 -24.30 11.72
N HIS A 897 6.65 -23.23 10.94
CA HIS A 897 6.33 -23.28 9.51
C HIS A 897 7.39 -24.07 8.70
N ALA A 898 8.67 -24.07 9.09
CA ALA A 898 9.68 -24.99 8.54
C ALA A 898 9.31 -26.47 8.77
N THR A 899 8.87 -26.83 9.99
CA THR A 899 8.37 -28.19 10.28
C THR A 899 7.17 -28.58 9.42
N TRP A 900 6.31 -27.61 9.07
CA TRP A 900 5.18 -27.87 8.17
C TRP A 900 5.61 -28.07 6.72
N ILE A 901 6.63 -27.34 6.23
CA ILE A 901 7.23 -27.63 4.91
C ILE A 901 7.74 -29.08 4.86
N VAL A 902 8.39 -29.57 5.91
CA VAL A 902 8.85 -30.98 6.00
C VAL A 902 7.68 -31.97 5.96
N ARG A 903 6.58 -31.70 6.66
CA ARG A 903 5.36 -32.54 6.60
C ARG A 903 4.71 -32.54 5.23
N MET A 904 4.71 -31.39 4.54
CA MET A 904 4.21 -31.31 3.16
C MET A 904 5.12 -32.09 2.21
N ILE A 905 6.43 -32.08 2.43
CA ILE A 905 7.40 -32.92 1.72
C ILE A 905 7.13 -34.41 1.95
N ASP A 906 6.95 -34.85 3.21
CA ASP A 906 6.61 -36.24 3.53
C ASP A 906 5.35 -36.69 2.77
N MET A 907 4.26 -35.93 2.85
CA MET A 907 3.00 -36.28 2.17
C MET A 907 3.10 -36.24 0.64
N VAL A 908 3.96 -35.39 0.06
CA VAL A 908 4.22 -35.35 -1.40
C VAL A 908 5.00 -36.57 -1.85
N VAL A 909 5.99 -37.01 -1.07
CA VAL A 909 6.83 -38.19 -1.35
C VAL A 909 6.01 -39.48 -1.18
N ASP A 910 5.31 -39.64 -0.06
CA ASP A 910 4.45 -40.80 0.24
C ASP A 910 3.37 -41.01 -0.84
N LYS A 911 2.79 -39.92 -1.33
CA LYS A 911 1.73 -39.92 -2.36
C LYS A 911 2.28 -39.76 -3.79
N GLN A 912 3.60 -39.78 -3.97
CA GLN A 912 4.32 -39.75 -5.26
C GLN A 912 3.83 -38.66 -6.23
N VAL A 913 3.68 -37.42 -5.75
CA VAL A 913 3.19 -36.31 -6.59
C VAL A 913 4.35 -35.71 -7.40
N PRO A 914 4.27 -35.67 -8.76
CA PRO A 914 5.35 -35.15 -9.59
C PRO A 914 5.42 -33.62 -9.54
N LEU A 915 6.45 -33.10 -8.87
CA LEU A 915 6.80 -31.68 -8.84
C LEU A 915 8.12 -31.45 -9.61
N VAL A 916 8.18 -30.36 -10.36
CA VAL A 916 9.32 -29.97 -11.22
C VAL A 916 9.68 -28.48 -11.11
N ASP A 917 8.77 -27.63 -10.62
CA ASP A 917 9.03 -26.19 -10.40
C ASP A 917 10.15 -25.98 -9.35
N PRO A 918 11.30 -25.37 -9.70
CA PRO A 918 12.46 -25.23 -8.81
C PRO A 918 12.16 -24.55 -7.48
N PHE A 919 11.09 -23.78 -7.41
CA PHE A 919 10.54 -23.18 -6.19
C PHE A 919 10.31 -24.19 -5.06
N PHE A 920 9.88 -25.42 -5.35
CA PHE A 920 9.70 -26.44 -4.31
C PHE A 920 11.06 -26.86 -3.71
N GLY A 921 12.10 -26.97 -4.53
CA GLY A 921 13.48 -27.15 -4.07
C GLY A 921 14.02 -25.95 -3.29
N HIS A 922 13.71 -24.72 -3.72
CA HIS A 922 14.08 -23.50 -3.01
C HIS A 922 13.44 -23.40 -1.62
N VAL A 923 12.13 -23.64 -1.51
CA VAL A 923 11.42 -23.66 -0.21
C VAL A 923 11.94 -24.77 0.71
N ALA A 924 12.31 -25.93 0.15
CA ALA A 924 12.98 -26.98 0.91
C ALA A 924 14.39 -26.57 1.38
N ALA A 925 15.17 -25.85 0.55
CA ALA A 925 16.48 -25.32 0.95
C ALA A 925 16.36 -24.28 2.08
N ILE A 926 15.33 -23.41 2.03
CA ILE A 926 15.01 -22.45 3.10
C ILE A 926 14.62 -23.18 4.41
N ALA A 927 13.77 -24.20 4.32
CA ALA A 927 13.43 -25.01 5.49
C ALA A 927 14.68 -25.71 6.05
N ALA A 928 15.57 -26.20 5.18
CA ALA A 928 16.86 -26.77 5.59
C ALA A 928 17.75 -25.75 6.31
N THR A 929 17.84 -24.48 5.88
CA THR A 929 18.65 -23.47 6.60
C THR A 929 18.09 -23.12 7.98
N VAL A 930 16.76 -23.15 8.16
CA VAL A 930 16.13 -23.05 9.49
C VAL A 930 16.44 -24.28 10.35
N HIS A 931 16.26 -25.50 9.82
CA HIS A 931 16.53 -26.71 10.58
C HIS A 931 18.02 -26.85 10.95
N LEU A 932 18.95 -26.49 10.03
CA LEU A 932 20.39 -26.45 10.28
C LEU A 932 20.75 -25.56 11.49
N TYR A 933 20.11 -24.40 11.64
CA TYR A 933 20.28 -23.53 12.81
C TYR A 933 19.86 -24.24 14.11
N TYR A 934 18.76 -25.01 14.09
CA TYR A 934 18.26 -25.77 15.24
C TYR A 934 18.95 -27.13 15.49
N CYS A 935 19.82 -27.60 14.59
CA CYS A 935 20.69 -28.77 14.82
C CYS A 935 21.69 -28.56 15.98
N CYS A 936 21.84 -27.33 16.51
CA CYS A 936 22.58 -27.05 17.75
C CYS A 936 21.72 -26.48 18.89
N ALA A 937 20.40 -26.71 18.86
CA ALA A 937 19.53 -26.44 20.01
C ALA A 937 19.97 -27.27 21.23
N ALA A 938 19.93 -26.65 22.42
CA ALA A 938 20.30 -27.32 23.68
C ALA A 938 19.36 -28.49 24.06
N ALA A 939 18.11 -28.44 23.60
CA ALA A 939 17.13 -29.49 23.84
C ALA A 939 17.33 -30.67 22.85
N ALA A 940 17.86 -31.79 23.35
CA ALA A 940 18.22 -32.97 22.54
C ALA A 940 17.10 -33.47 21.61
N ARG A 941 15.83 -33.44 22.05
CA ARG A 941 14.66 -33.82 21.23
C ARG A 941 14.45 -32.89 20.02
N LEU A 942 14.67 -31.58 20.19
CA LEU A 942 14.58 -30.60 19.11
C LEU A 942 15.77 -30.73 18.15
N LYS A 943 16.99 -30.92 18.70
CA LYS A 943 18.20 -31.18 17.90
C LYS A 943 18.02 -32.41 16.99
N HIS A 944 17.66 -33.56 17.56
CA HIS A 944 17.47 -34.80 16.77
C HIS A 944 16.39 -34.65 15.69
N LYS A 945 15.22 -34.07 16.03
CA LYS A 945 14.18 -33.78 15.04
C LYS A 945 14.68 -32.87 13.92
N SER A 946 15.44 -31.82 14.24
CA SER A 946 15.96 -30.88 13.25
C SER A 946 17.00 -31.52 12.32
N ASN A 947 17.84 -32.45 12.81
CA ASN A 947 18.72 -33.26 11.95
C ASN A 947 17.91 -34.09 10.96
N THR A 948 16.85 -34.79 11.40
CA THR A 948 15.98 -35.60 10.53
C THR A 948 15.25 -34.73 9.49
N ASP A 949 14.69 -33.61 9.93
CA ASP A 949 13.96 -32.65 9.09
C ASP A 949 14.87 -32.02 8.02
N PHE A 950 16.10 -31.65 8.40
CA PHE A 950 17.14 -31.18 7.48
C PHE A 950 17.46 -32.23 6.40
N ALA A 951 17.67 -33.48 6.81
CA ALA A 951 17.96 -34.58 5.87
C ALA A 951 16.80 -34.84 4.90
N LYS A 952 15.55 -34.72 5.35
CA LYS A 952 14.35 -34.79 4.50
C LYS A 952 14.31 -33.67 3.47
N CYS A 953 14.49 -32.41 3.88
CA CYS A 953 14.56 -31.26 2.98
C CYS A 953 15.64 -31.43 1.92
N ARG A 954 16.85 -31.87 2.31
CA ARG A 954 17.96 -32.11 1.36
C ARG A 954 17.67 -33.26 0.40
N ARG A 955 17.11 -34.39 0.88
CA ARG A 955 16.70 -35.52 0.03
C ARG A 955 15.64 -35.12 -1.00
N PHE A 956 14.68 -34.29 -0.59
CA PHE A 956 13.65 -33.76 -1.48
C PHE A 956 14.24 -32.80 -2.54
N LEU A 957 15.10 -31.84 -2.14
CA LEU A 957 15.83 -30.98 -3.08
C LEU A 957 16.60 -31.79 -4.13
N LYS A 958 17.28 -32.88 -3.72
CA LYS A 958 18.02 -33.75 -4.65
C LYS A 958 17.14 -34.44 -5.70
N SER A 959 15.85 -34.66 -5.45
CA SER A 959 14.95 -35.28 -6.43
C SER A 959 14.62 -34.39 -7.65
N PHE A 960 14.88 -33.08 -7.59
CA PHE A 960 14.71 -32.16 -8.71
C PHE A 960 15.95 -32.07 -9.62
N ILE A 961 17.12 -32.51 -9.15
CA ILE A 961 18.39 -32.41 -9.91
C ILE A 961 18.33 -33.05 -11.31
N PRO A 962 17.69 -34.23 -11.51
CA PRO A 962 17.61 -34.85 -12.84
C PRO A 962 16.88 -34.04 -13.92
N CYS A 963 16.11 -33.00 -13.55
CA CYS A 963 15.40 -32.11 -14.48
C CYS A 963 15.71 -30.61 -14.29
N SER A 964 16.33 -30.20 -13.18
CA SER A 964 16.69 -28.82 -12.84
C SER A 964 18.14 -28.66 -12.39
N ALA A 965 18.94 -27.99 -13.23
CA ALA A 965 20.29 -27.58 -12.88
C ALA A 965 20.32 -26.49 -11.78
N ALA A 966 19.27 -25.65 -11.68
CA ALA A 966 19.11 -24.70 -10.57
C ALA A 966 19.02 -25.39 -9.20
N CYS A 967 18.26 -26.50 -9.11
CA CYS A 967 18.19 -27.32 -7.90
C CYS A 967 19.54 -28.01 -7.60
N GLY A 968 20.30 -28.37 -8.65
CA GLY A 968 21.67 -28.85 -8.53
C GLY A 968 22.63 -27.81 -7.94
N ALA A 969 22.50 -26.53 -8.35
CA ALA A 969 23.28 -25.43 -7.77
C ALA A 969 22.90 -25.18 -6.30
N LEU A 970 21.60 -25.24 -5.96
CA LEU A 970 21.13 -25.15 -4.58
C LEU A 970 21.67 -26.28 -3.69
N ASP A 971 21.70 -27.55 -4.12
CA ASP A 971 22.29 -28.62 -3.30
C ASP A 971 23.80 -28.43 -3.14
N ARG A 972 24.53 -27.97 -4.17
CA ARG A 972 25.97 -27.63 -4.02
C ARG A 972 26.17 -26.52 -2.98
N ASN A 973 25.33 -25.50 -2.95
CA ASN A 973 25.44 -24.41 -1.99
C ASN A 973 25.00 -24.82 -0.57
N LEU A 974 23.96 -25.64 -0.42
CA LEU A 974 23.55 -26.21 0.86
C LEU A 974 24.60 -27.20 1.41
N ASP A 975 25.26 -27.97 0.54
CA ASP A 975 26.36 -28.87 0.88
C ASP A 975 27.60 -28.10 1.36
N ARG A 976 28.01 -27.06 0.62
CA ARG A 976 29.08 -26.12 1.03
C ARG A 976 28.76 -25.50 2.39
N MET A 977 27.53 -25.05 2.61
CA MET A 977 27.06 -24.53 3.91
C MET A 977 27.19 -25.57 5.03
N THR A 978 26.79 -26.82 4.75
CA THR A 978 26.86 -27.92 5.73
C THR A 978 28.31 -28.23 6.11
N ARG A 979 29.23 -28.28 5.13
CA ARG A 979 30.66 -28.51 5.38
C ARG A 979 31.33 -27.36 6.14
N ILE A 980 31.01 -26.10 5.83
CA ILE A 980 31.50 -24.94 6.58
C ILE A 980 31.01 -24.98 8.04
N ALA A 981 29.74 -25.32 8.24
CA ALA A 981 29.18 -25.48 9.58
C ALA A 981 29.84 -26.63 10.36
N ALA A 982 30.22 -27.73 9.68
CA ALA A 982 30.88 -28.89 10.27
C ALA A 982 32.34 -28.66 10.69
N GLY A 983 33.03 -27.70 10.08
CA GLY A 983 34.34 -27.22 10.53
C GLY A 983 35.57 -27.92 9.95
N SER A 984 35.41 -29.07 9.28
CA SER A 984 36.40 -29.63 8.33
C SER A 984 35.82 -30.82 7.54
N GLU A 985 36.57 -31.27 6.52
CA GLU A 985 36.14 -32.31 5.58
C GLU A 985 36.36 -33.73 6.13
N ASN A 986 35.40 -34.63 5.90
CA ASN A 986 35.30 -36.05 6.36
C ASN A 986 34.60 -36.32 7.71
N MET A 987 33.33 -35.91 7.84
CA MET A 987 32.37 -36.60 8.71
C MET A 987 31.03 -36.77 7.99
N ASP A 988 30.35 -37.89 8.25
CA ASP A 988 29.00 -38.13 7.77
C ASP A 988 27.99 -37.24 8.51
N VAL A 989 26.96 -36.77 7.78
CA VAL A 989 26.05 -35.74 8.27
C VAL A 989 25.13 -36.23 9.40
N GLU A 990 24.95 -37.55 9.56
CA GLU A 990 24.08 -38.12 10.59
C GLU A 990 24.72 -38.19 12.00
N ASP A 991 26.07 -38.19 12.10
CA ASP A 991 26.82 -38.39 13.37
C ASP A 991 27.35 -37.08 14.01
N TRP A 992 27.06 -35.92 13.42
CA TRP A 992 27.77 -34.67 13.72
C TRP A 992 27.22 -33.88 14.94
N MET A 993 28.10 -33.61 15.92
CA MET A 993 27.73 -33.02 17.23
C MET A 993 28.62 -31.85 17.71
N PRO A 994 28.41 -30.60 17.24
CA PRO A 994 29.10 -29.43 17.79
C PRO A 994 28.23 -28.66 18.81
N SER A 995 28.87 -27.72 19.52
CA SER A 995 28.21 -26.77 20.46
C SER A 995 28.13 -25.33 19.90
N LYS A 996 28.58 -25.12 18.66
CA LYS A 996 28.62 -23.86 17.91
C LYS A 996 28.34 -24.18 16.44
N ILE A 997 27.73 -23.25 15.71
CA ILE A 997 27.57 -23.35 14.26
C ILE A 997 28.35 -22.22 13.59
N TYR A 998 28.99 -22.53 12.47
CA TYR A 998 29.66 -21.57 11.59
C TYR A 998 28.86 -21.42 10.29
N LEU A 999 28.16 -20.28 10.08
CA LEU A 999 27.36 -20.04 8.86
C LEU A 999 28.03 -19.04 7.92
N SER A 1000 28.11 -19.38 6.64
CA SER A 1000 28.62 -18.50 5.59
C SER A 1000 27.57 -17.45 5.18
N VAL A 1001 27.86 -16.16 5.37
CA VAL A 1001 26.94 -15.07 4.99
C VAL A 1001 26.63 -15.07 3.48
N PRO A 1002 27.62 -15.18 2.56
CA PRO A 1002 27.34 -15.19 1.12
C PRO A 1002 26.43 -16.35 0.68
N LEU A 1003 26.74 -17.58 1.08
CA LEU A 1003 25.95 -18.76 0.70
C LEU A 1003 24.51 -18.69 1.23
N MET A 1004 24.29 -18.06 2.38
CA MET A 1004 22.95 -17.89 2.93
C MET A 1004 22.13 -16.91 2.09
N TRP A 1005 22.73 -15.81 1.61
CA TRP A 1005 22.06 -14.90 0.67
C TRP A 1005 21.83 -15.56 -0.69
N GLU A 1006 22.78 -16.35 -1.22
CA GLU A 1006 22.61 -17.11 -2.47
C GLU A 1006 21.42 -18.09 -2.41
N ILE A 1007 21.21 -18.74 -1.25
CA ILE A 1007 20.04 -19.59 -0.99
C ILE A 1007 18.78 -18.73 -0.87
N LEU A 1008 18.72 -17.79 0.09
CA LEU A 1008 17.50 -17.02 0.41
C LEU A 1008 16.99 -16.13 -0.74
N GLN A 1009 17.86 -15.73 -1.68
CA GLN A 1009 17.50 -14.92 -2.85
C GLN A 1009 17.30 -15.74 -4.14
N PHE A 1010 17.55 -17.05 -4.12
CA PHE A 1010 17.58 -17.91 -5.33
C PHE A 1010 18.59 -17.46 -6.40
N ASN A 1011 19.75 -16.91 -5.99
CA ASN A 1011 20.80 -16.45 -6.90
C ASN A 1011 21.76 -17.58 -7.35
N SER A 1012 21.43 -18.85 -7.07
CA SER A 1012 22.31 -20.00 -7.33
C SER A 1012 22.39 -20.33 -8.83
N THR A 1013 23.33 -19.71 -9.54
CA THR A 1013 23.62 -20.01 -10.95
C THR A 1013 24.32 -21.35 -11.12
N ALA A 1014 24.08 -22.02 -12.25
CA ALA A 1014 24.88 -23.19 -12.64
C ALA A 1014 26.32 -22.76 -12.98
N ASP A 1015 27.32 -23.56 -12.60
CA ASP A 1015 28.72 -23.29 -12.88
C ASP A 1015 28.97 -23.39 -14.40
N SER A 1016 29.40 -22.29 -15.03
CA SER A 1016 29.49 -22.13 -16.50
C SER A 1016 30.65 -22.90 -17.17
N GLN A 1017 31.18 -23.94 -16.52
CA GLN A 1017 32.24 -24.80 -17.06
C GLN A 1017 31.71 -26.07 -17.75
N GLU A 1018 30.49 -26.53 -17.44
CA GLU A 1018 29.95 -27.78 -18.00
C GLU A 1018 29.02 -27.59 -19.21
N ILE A 1019 28.53 -26.37 -19.47
CA ILE A 1019 27.67 -26.06 -20.63
C ILE A 1019 28.22 -24.81 -21.35
N PRO A 1020 28.76 -24.93 -22.58
CA PRO A 1020 29.27 -23.80 -23.36
C PRO A 1020 28.14 -23.03 -24.06
N SER A 1021 27.01 -22.79 -23.38
CA SER A 1021 25.96 -21.89 -23.84
C SER A 1021 26.43 -20.46 -23.64
N ALA A 1022 26.70 -19.74 -24.73
CA ALA A 1022 27.07 -18.33 -24.68
C ALA A 1022 26.06 -17.53 -23.84
N GLY A 1023 26.58 -16.75 -22.88
CA GLY A 1023 25.75 -15.81 -22.13
C GLY A 1023 25.10 -14.79 -23.06
N LEU A 1024 23.95 -14.24 -22.64
CA LEU A 1024 23.25 -13.19 -23.38
C LEU A 1024 24.15 -11.97 -23.69
N LEU A 1025 25.14 -11.74 -22.83
CA LEU A 1025 26.10 -10.66 -22.90
C LEU A 1025 27.50 -11.24 -23.12
N ASP A 1026 28.29 -10.56 -23.95
CA ASP A 1026 29.72 -10.82 -24.09
C ASP A 1026 30.46 -10.63 -22.75
N ALA A 1027 31.63 -11.28 -22.60
CA ALA A 1027 32.44 -11.21 -21.38
C ALA A 1027 32.90 -9.78 -21.01
N SER A 1028 32.94 -8.85 -21.98
CA SER A 1028 33.20 -7.42 -21.73
C SER A 1028 32.03 -6.66 -21.10
N LEU A 1029 30.82 -7.22 -21.12
CA LEU A 1029 29.58 -6.63 -20.59
C LEU A 1029 29.07 -7.34 -19.33
N THR A 1030 29.48 -8.58 -19.08
CA THR A 1030 29.34 -9.17 -17.75
C THR A 1030 30.24 -8.40 -16.76
N PRO A 1031 29.72 -7.94 -15.61
CA PRO A 1031 30.57 -7.38 -14.57
C PRO A 1031 31.66 -8.39 -14.20
N ALA A 1032 32.92 -7.94 -14.16
CA ALA A 1032 33.99 -8.75 -13.61
C ALA A 1032 33.65 -9.05 -12.15
N VAL A 1033 33.25 -10.30 -11.87
CA VAL A 1033 33.06 -10.78 -10.50
C VAL A 1033 34.39 -10.54 -9.79
N PRO A 1034 34.45 -9.68 -8.75
CA PRO A 1034 35.69 -9.48 -8.03
C PRO A 1034 36.13 -10.85 -7.51
N PRO A 1035 37.43 -11.19 -7.58
CA PRO A 1035 37.89 -12.48 -7.08
C PRO A 1035 37.40 -12.62 -5.64
N VAL A 1036 36.54 -13.62 -5.40
CA VAL A 1036 36.01 -13.88 -4.07
C VAL A 1036 37.21 -14.29 -3.24
N ASP A 1037 37.65 -13.38 -2.38
CA ASP A 1037 38.81 -13.60 -1.52
C ASP A 1037 38.42 -14.68 -0.51
N THR A 1038 38.74 -15.93 -0.85
CA THR A 1038 38.53 -17.13 -0.02
C THR A 1038 39.40 -17.12 1.24
N SER A 1039 40.17 -16.05 1.43
CA SER A 1039 40.95 -15.70 2.61
C SER A 1039 40.12 -15.11 3.76
N ASP A 1040 39.09 -14.31 3.48
CA ASP A 1040 38.26 -13.61 4.47
C ASP A 1040 36.82 -14.13 4.48
N SER A 1041 36.64 -15.37 4.95
CA SER A 1041 35.31 -15.93 5.16
C SER A 1041 34.58 -15.15 6.27
N SER A 1042 33.57 -14.36 5.90
CA SER A 1042 32.64 -13.70 6.83
C SER A 1042 31.67 -14.73 7.41
N THR A 1043 32.24 -15.60 8.24
CA THR A 1043 31.59 -16.77 8.83
C THR A 1043 31.04 -16.41 10.20
N LEU A 1044 29.72 -16.47 10.35
CA LEU A 1044 29.03 -16.20 11.62
C LEU A 1044 29.29 -17.34 12.60
N GLU A 1045 30.02 -17.08 13.67
CA GLU A 1045 29.97 -17.93 14.86
C GLU A 1045 28.63 -17.73 15.57
N ILE A 1046 27.74 -18.70 15.43
CA ILE A 1046 26.47 -18.75 16.14
C ILE A 1046 26.66 -19.63 17.38
N ILE A 1047 26.89 -18.97 18.52
CA ILE A 1047 26.66 -19.57 19.83
C ILE A 1047 25.14 -19.64 20.01
N VAL A 1048 24.58 -20.85 20.07
CA VAL A 1048 23.15 -21.04 20.33
C VAL A 1048 22.88 -20.79 21.82
N ALA A 1049 22.74 -19.50 22.17
CA ALA A 1049 22.39 -19.07 23.51
C ALA A 1049 21.10 -19.76 23.96
N THR A 1050 21.13 -20.34 25.16
CA THR A 1050 20.12 -21.23 25.77
C THR A 1050 18.73 -21.11 25.16
N SER A 1051 18.44 -21.97 24.17
CA SER A 1051 17.13 -22.03 23.53
C SER A 1051 16.06 -22.25 24.62
N PRO A 1052 15.02 -21.42 24.72
CA PRO A 1052 13.94 -21.68 25.66
C PRO A 1052 13.23 -22.99 25.31
N GLU A 1053 12.49 -23.57 26.26
CA GLU A 1053 11.69 -24.78 26.02
C GLU A 1053 10.50 -24.47 25.09
N ILE A 1054 10.78 -24.48 23.79
CA ILE A 1054 9.84 -24.22 22.71
C ILE A 1054 8.93 -25.45 22.54
N THR A 1055 7.77 -25.40 23.19
CA THR A 1055 6.70 -26.40 23.04
C THR A 1055 5.75 -25.95 21.94
N ILE A 1056 5.88 -26.52 20.75
CA ILE A 1056 5.09 -26.16 19.57
C ILE A 1056 3.85 -27.05 19.48
N ASN A 1057 2.65 -26.45 19.45
CA ASN A 1057 1.46 -27.15 18.95
C ASN A 1057 1.56 -27.29 17.43
N ILE A 1058 1.46 -28.51 16.92
CA ILE A 1058 1.61 -28.83 15.49
C ILE A 1058 0.36 -29.56 14.96
N ALA A 1059 -0.82 -29.29 15.54
CA ALA A 1059 -2.07 -29.90 15.11
C ALA A 1059 -2.65 -29.28 13.83
N ASP A 1060 -2.62 -27.95 13.74
CA ASP A 1060 -3.40 -27.10 12.81
C ASP A 1060 -2.54 -26.20 11.91
N GLY A 1061 -1.24 -26.05 12.22
CA GLY A 1061 -0.34 -25.14 11.51
C GLY A 1061 -0.66 -23.64 11.70
N GLY A 1062 -1.54 -23.30 12.64
CA GLY A 1062 -2.03 -21.94 12.88
C GLY A 1062 -3.16 -21.47 11.96
N GLN A 1063 -3.73 -22.34 11.11
CA GLN A 1063 -4.83 -21.95 10.18
C GLN A 1063 -6.21 -21.83 10.85
N GLU A 1064 -6.41 -22.37 12.06
CA GLU A 1064 -7.67 -22.25 12.81
C GLU A 1064 -7.69 -21.11 13.84
N ALA A 1065 -8.81 -20.39 13.87
CA ALA A 1065 -9.27 -19.61 15.01
C ALA A 1065 -10.61 -20.21 15.52
N PRO A 1066 -10.92 -20.17 16.83
CA PRO A 1066 -12.12 -20.83 17.38
C PRO A 1066 -13.42 -20.38 16.68
N THR A 1067 -14.01 -21.26 15.87
CA THR A 1067 -15.15 -20.92 15.01
C THR A 1067 -16.44 -20.79 15.83
N SER A 1068 -16.92 -19.55 15.98
CA SER A 1068 -18.23 -19.29 16.58
C SER A 1068 -19.35 -19.78 15.66
N SER A 1069 -19.87 -20.97 15.96
CA SER A 1069 -20.89 -21.66 15.15
C SER A 1069 -22.25 -20.95 15.22
N TYR A 1070 -22.42 -19.92 14.37
CA TYR A 1070 -23.67 -19.19 14.21
C TYR A 1070 -24.77 -20.10 13.63
N LYS A 1071 -25.51 -20.78 14.52
CA LYS A 1071 -26.66 -21.61 14.15
C LYS A 1071 -27.75 -20.74 13.53
N ARG A 1072 -27.94 -20.89 12.21
CA ARG A 1072 -29.00 -20.25 11.44
C ARG A 1072 -30.37 -20.63 12.04
N PRO A 1073 -31.26 -19.67 12.35
CA PRO A 1073 -32.61 -20.00 12.82
C PRO A 1073 -33.39 -20.78 11.75
N PRO A 1074 -34.26 -21.74 12.14
CA PRO A 1074 -35.07 -22.48 11.18
C PRO A 1074 -36.14 -21.60 10.53
N ILE A 1075 -36.33 -21.77 9.23
CA ILE A 1075 -37.37 -21.07 8.46
C ILE A 1075 -38.72 -21.74 8.73
N SER A 1076 -39.67 -21.01 9.31
CA SER A 1076 -41.05 -21.50 9.50
C SER A 1076 -41.94 -21.15 8.30
N SER A 1077 -42.63 -22.14 7.74
CA SER A 1077 -43.56 -21.99 6.63
C SER A 1077 -45.03 -21.89 7.08
N GLY A 1078 -45.78 -20.99 6.43
CA GLY A 1078 -47.19 -21.20 6.07
C GLY A 1078 -48.30 -21.17 7.14
N GLN A 1079 -49.14 -20.13 7.03
CA GLN A 1079 -50.61 -20.13 7.31
C GLN A 1079 -51.11 -20.35 8.76
N GLY A 1080 -52.32 -19.80 9.02
CA GLY A 1080 -53.19 -20.26 10.13
C GLY A 1080 -53.76 -19.15 11.03
N ASN A 1081 -55.02 -18.79 10.84
CA ASN A 1081 -55.80 -18.06 11.86
C ASN A 1081 -56.32 -19.04 12.93
N SER A 1082 -56.17 -18.73 14.22
CA SER A 1082 -57.33 -18.51 15.14
C SER A 1082 -56.99 -18.57 16.64
N ALA A 1083 -57.61 -17.63 17.38
CA ALA A 1083 -58.29 -17.76 18.68
C ALA A 1083 -57.72 -18.54 19.91
N THR A 1084 -57.94 -17.88 21.07
CA THR A 1084 -58.36 -18.45 22.38
C THR A 1084 -57.40 -19.20 23.33
N THR A 1085 -56.95 -18.44 24.34
CA THR A 1085 -57.06 -18.71 25.81
C THR A 1085 -56.25 -19.79 26.55
N SER A 1086 -55.66 -19.31 27.68
CA SER A 1086 -55.65 -19.88 29.04
C SER A 1086 -54.71 -21.04 29.47
N SER A 1087 -53.71 -20.62 30.27
CA SER A 1087 -53.46 -21.07 31.67
C SER A 1087 -52.54 -22.26 31.99
N SER A 1088 -51.96 -22.20 33.21
CA SER A 1088 -51.00 -23.12 33.86
C SER A 1088 -49.62 -23.27 33.18
N SER A 1089 -48.44 -23.14 33.79
CA SER A 1089 -47.90 -23.12 35.18
C SER A 1089 -47.28 -24.45 35.70
N ARG A 1090 -46.18 -24.30 36.48
CA ARG A 1090 -45.13 -25.29 36.86
C ARG A 1090 -44.04 -25.49 35.80
N GLY A 1091 -42.74 -25.42 36.09
CA GLY A 1091 -42.04 -24.81 37.25
C GLY A 1091 -41.05 -25.73 38.00
N ALA A 1092 -39.75 -25.55 37.71
CA ALA A 1092 -38.57 -25.84 38.54
C ALA A 1092 -37.39 -25.14 37.82
N VAL A 1093 -36.80 -24.02 38.28
CA VAL A 1093 -36.09 -23.74 39.55
C VAL A 1093 -34.74 -24.45 39.64
N PHE A 1094 -33.67 -23.68 39.44
CA PHE A 1094 -32.56 -23.58 40.39
C PHE A 1094 -31.92 -22.18 40.27
N ASP A 1095 -31.71 -21.53 41.41
CA ASP A 1095 -31.10 -20.19 41.53
C ASP A 1095 -29.60 -20.29 41.93
N PRO A 1096 -28.77 -19.26 41.64
CA PRO A 1096 -27.33 -19.24 41.96
C PRO A 1096 -27.06 -18.88 43.44
N PRO A 1097 -25.85 -19.16 43.95
CA PRO A 1097 -24.85 -18.08 44.16
C PRO A 1097 -23.39 -18.59 43.98
N THR A 1098 -22.28 -17.84 44.09
CA THR A 1098 -22.00 -16.40 44.28
C THR A 1098 -20.67 -16.05 43.58
N VAL A 1099 -20.34 -14.76 43.43
CA VAL A 1099 -19.05 -14.29 42.90
C VAL A 1099 -17.95 -14.34 43.96
N GLU A 1100 -16.76 -14.83 43.61
CA GLU A 1100 -15.51 -14.39 44.23
C GLU A 1100 -14.38 -14.29 43.17
N GLN A 1101 -13.34 -13.52 43.50
CA GLN A 1101 -12.41 -12.80 42.61
C GLN A 1101 -11.82 -13.56 41.39
N VAL A 1102 -11.79 -12.86 40.24
CA VAL A 1102 -11.08 -13.28 39.02
C VAL A 1102 -9.81 -12.45 38.83
N ASP A 1103 -8.65 -13.01 39.22
CA ASP A 1103 -7.36 -12.58 38.67
C ASP A 1103 -7.15 -13.31 37.33
N SER A 1104 -7.32 -12.58 36.23
CA SER A 1104 -7.30 -13.15 34.88
C SER A 1104 -5.89 -13.11 34.29
N LEU A 1105 -5.15 -14.23 34.32
CA LEU A 1105 -4.03 -14.51 33.41
C LEU A 1105 -3.50 -15.97 33.46
N THR A 1106 -4.36 -16.99 33.30
CA THR A 1106 -3.95 -18.34 32.85
C THR A 1106 -5.17 -19.19 32.50
N PHE A 1107 -5.22 -19.75 31.28
CA PHE A 1107 -6.21 -20.77 30.93
C PHE A 1107 -5.54 -21.99 30.30
N ASN A 1108 -5.25 -22.98 31.17
CA ASN A 1108 -4.92 -24.34 30.77
C ASN A 1108 -6.21 -25.17 30.67
N THR A 1109 -6.69 -25.39 29.45
CA THR A 1109 -7.67 -26.44 29.09
C THR A 1109 -7.29 -26.91 27.68
N THR A 1110 -7.08 -28.20 27.38
CA THR A 1110 -7.72 -29.41 27.94
C THR A 1110 -6.75 -30.61 28.00
N PRO A 1111 -6.80 -31.51 29.01
CA PRO A 1111 -5.69 -32.44 29.29
C PRO A 1111 -5.90 -33.90 28.78
N TRP A 1112 -5.90 -34.15 27.46
CA TRP A 1112 -6.12 -35.51 26.91
C TRP A 1112 -5.29 -35.87 25.65
N LEU A 1113 -4.01 -35.46 25.57
CA LEU A 1113 -3.18 -35.76 24.38
C LEU A 1113 -1.71 -36.12 24.68
N TYR A 1114 -1.51 -36.95 25.71
CA TYR A 1114 -0.26 -37.68 25.96
C TYR A 1114 -0.53 -39.19 26.09
N ALA A 1115 -0.71 -39.87 24.96
CA ALA A 1115 -0.48 -41.30 24.88
C ALA A 1115 1.04 -41.54 24.75
N ASP A 1116 1.65 -42.05 25.81
CA ASP A 1116 3.09 -42.27 25.93
C ASP A 1116 3.54 -43.48 25.09
N PRO A 1117 4.37 -43.30 24.04
CA PRO A 1117 4.83 -44.40 23.21
C PRO A 1117 5.75 -45.40 23.95
N SER A 1118 6.28 -45.05 25.12
CA SER A 1118 7.19 -45.92 25.88
C SER A 1118 6.48 -47.02 26.69
N GLN A 1119 5.14 -47.02 26.76
CA GLN A 1119 4.36 -48.01 27.52
C GLN A 1119 3.94 -49.25 26.71
N LEU A 1120 4.44 -49.44 25.49
CA LEU A 1120 4.18 -50.62 24.64
C LEU A 1120 5.45 -51.40 24.27
N VAL A 1121 6.27 -51.69 25.29
CA VAL A 1121 7.32 -52.72 25.23
C VAL A 1121 7.03 -53.74 26.33
N GLY A 1122 6.62 -54.97 25.99
CA GLY A 1122 6.46 -56.02 27.01
C GLY A 1122 5.39 -57.11 26.84
N ILE A 1123 4.91 -57.43 25.63
CA ILE A 1123 4.27 -58.74 25.37
C ILE A 1123 4.95 -59.35 24.14
N GLY A 1124 5.55 -60.53 24.32
CA GLY A 1124 6.20 -61.32 23.26
C GLY A 1124 5.46 -62.64 22.99
N ASP A 1125 6.01 -63.41 22.05
CA ASP A 1125 5.66 -64.79 21.70
C ASP A 1125 4.18 -65.13 21.44
N MET A 1126 3.79 -65.06 20.17
CA MET A 1126 3.22 -66.22 19.47
C MET A 1126 3.79 -66.31 18.04
N SER A 1127 3.89 -67.53 17.51
CA SER A 1127 4.81 -67.86 16.41
C SER A 1127 4.14 -68.45 15.16
N PHE A 1128 4.53 -67.92 13.98
CA PHE A 1128 4.61 -68.59 12.65
C PHE A 1128 3.35 -69.28 12.05
N PRO A 1129 3.13 -69.14 10.71
CA PRO A 1129 3.99 -69.77 9.70
C PRO A 1129 4.44 -68.85 8.54
N GLN A 1130 5.33 -69.38 7.70
CA GLN A 1130 5.92 -68.70 6.54
C GLN A 1130 5.06 -68.87 5.26
N SER A 1131 5.02 -67.85 4.40
CA SER A 1131 4.67 -68.01 2.98
C SER A 1131 5.19 -66.82 2.13
N GLU A 1132 6.32 -67.06 1.45
CA GLU A 1132 6.90 -66.41 0.25
C GLU A 1132 6.92 -64.85 0.05
N PRO A 1133 7.99 -64.29 -0.57
CA PRO A 1133 8.11 -62.86 -0.82
C PRO A 1133 7.37 -62.42 -2.10
N GLY A 1134 6.56 -61.36 -2.00
CA GLY A 1134 5.98 -60.67 -3.17
C GLY A 1134 6.87 -59.52 -3.66
N ASN A 1135 7.31 -59.57 -4.91
CA ASN A 1135 8.18 -58.55 -5.50
C ASN A 1135 7.52 -57.16 -5.56
N ALA A 1136 8.23 -56.13 -5.10
CA ALA A 1136 7.89 -54.74 -5.36
C ALA A 1136 8.31 -54.34 -6.79
N TRP A 1137 7.43 -53.62 -7.51
CA TRP A 1137 7.55 -53.36 -8.94
C TRP A 1137 8.60 -52.30 -9.32
N TRP A 1138 9.86 -52.72 -9.48
CA TRP A 1138 10.91 -51.92 -10.14
C TRP A 1138 11.81 -52.77 -11.08
N GLU A 1139 11.20 -53.60 -11.94
CA GLU A 1139 11.91 -54.36 -12.99
C GLU A 1139 11.40 -53.99 -14.40
N GLY A 1140 12.33 -53.67 -15.31
CA GLY A 1140 12.10 -53.47 -16.76
C GLY A 1140 11.44 -52.14 -17.15
N GLU A 1141 11.86 -51.41 -18.19
CA GLU A 1141 12.97 -51.55 -19.17
C GLU A 1141 13.29 -50.14 -19.71
N ASN A 1142 14.49 -49.78 -20.20
CA ASN A 1142 15.84 -50.30 -19.95
C ASN A 1142 16.86 -49.21 -20.35
N PHE A 1143 17.75 -48.77 -19.46
CA PHE A 1143 19.10 -48.36 -19.86
C PHE A 1143 20.06 -48.67 -18.73
N ASN A 1144 20.98 -49.60 -19.00
CA ASN A 1144 21.79 -50.28 -18.00
C ASN A 1144 23.27 -49.93 -18.12
N ASN A 1145 24.01 -50.06 -17.01
CA ASN A 1145 25.43 -49.73 -16.82
C ASN A 1145 25.73 -48.21 -16.79
N ILE A 1146 26.65 -47.71 -15.95
CA ILE A 1146 27.79 -48.39 -15.33
C ILE A 1146 27.73 -48.41 -13.78
N MET A 1147 28.03 -49.59 -13.25
CA MET A 1147 28.36 -50.01 -11.87
C MET A 1147 28.37 -49.00 -10.70
N PHE A 1148 27.64 -49.40 -9.64
CA PHE A 1148 27.97 -49.12 -8.24
C PHE A 1148 29.41 -49.52 -7.88
N ASN A 1149 30.02 -48.87 -6.87
CA ASN A 1149 30.54 -49.58 -5.69
C ASN A 1149 30.97 -48.66 -4.53
N GLN A 1150 30.80 -49.21 -3.32
CA GLN A 1150 31.32 -48.77 -2.01
C GLN A 1150 30.72 -47.51 -1.34
N PHE A 1151 30.31 -47.73 -0.08
CA PHE A 1151 29.76 -46.83 0.94
C PHE A 1151 28.33 -46.31 0.65
#